data_AF-A0A0F8AIM9-F1
#
_entry.id   AF-A0A0F8AIM9-F1
#
_cell.length_a   1.000
_cell.length_b   1.000
_cell.length_c   1.000
_cell.angle_alpha   90.00
_cell.angle_beta   90.00
_cell.angle_gamma   90.00
#
_symmetry.space_group_name_H-M   'P 1'
#
loop_
_entity.id
_entity.type
_entity.pdbx_description
1 polymer ?
#
loop_
_entity_poly.entity_id
_entity_poly.type
_entity_poly.pdbx_seq_one_letter_code
_entity_poly.pdbx_strand_id
1 'polypeptide(L)'
;MLEVILKRMDSLSKLDNTSTTDARRLDELSSAINRFQPAGLVERIQAIAQNVSNMAIRVEQILQNSMVQGRAVRDGTSSQCEVPRDPRFPECPGKVDWMRARWTSDPCYAFYGVDGSDCSFLIYLSEVEWFCPPLAWRNHSSPPIQHAQQAKAPKRQAAFRTDLSVLLDQVGTGKESLSFMKRRIRRLAQQWATAANRLDAKLEQRWRDQKKILVHVGFLTEESGDVFSPKVLKGGPLGEMVQWADILTALHVLGHNLKISMSVKELQGFLGVPPGRGSCPLTGPLPFDLIYTDYHGLQQMKQHMGLSLKKHKCHIRVIDTFGTEPAYNHEEYATLHGYRTNWGYWNLNARQYMTMFPHTPDNSFMGFVSEELNETEKRSIQQNKVNSMAVVYGKEASMWKGKEGFLQILHRYMEVHGTVYYETQRPPEVPAFVKNHGLLPQNELQQLLRKAKLFIGFGFPYEGPAPLEAIANGCIFLQPKFHPPHSSLNHEFFRGKPTSREVSSQHPYAEQYIGRPHVMTVDYNNSLEFDSAIREIMRTKVEPYLPYEYTCEGMLERVHSYIQHQDFCAPESPFIPANLSRQGSSSGSRITGPLFVPLPNSTALGWASNVTAPPAWPPLSSLRLLVSQEGQSCVEACHSASFICEPAHFRFINNKDALHGLEVQCEVVDSEINHILPAFSVVRRECGLQREPLLFSCAGHSPKYRRLCPCRDFRHGQVALCRDCL
;
A
#
# COMPACT_ATOMS: atom_id res chain seq x y z
N MET A 1 -20.53 -9.39 7.38
CA MET A 1 -21.97 -9.23 7.00
C MET A 1 -22.80 -10.44 7.42
N LEU A 2 -22.37 -11.68 7.11
CA LEU A 2 -23.03 -12.91 7.59
C LEU A 2 -23.15 -12.99 9.12
N GLU A 3 -22.11 -12.57 9.84
CA GLU A 3 -22.10 -12.52 11.31
C GLU A 3 -23.11 -11.54 11.92
N VAL A 4 -23.40 -10.44 11.22
CA VAL A 4 -24.38 -9.43 11.64
C VAL A 4 -25.81 -9.93 11.36
N ILE A 5 -25.98 -10.70 10.28
CA ILE A 5 -27.24 -11.35 9.91
C ILE A 5 -27.55 -12.47 10.91
N LEU A 6 -26.56 -13.30 11.27
CA LEU A 6 -26.71 -14.37 12.25
C LEU A 6 -27.00 -13.83 13.67
N LYS A 7 -26.34 -12.75 14.09
CA LYS A 7 -26.65 -12.08 15.37
C LYS A 7 -28.05 -11.45 15.40
N ARG A 8 -28.56 -10.97 14.26
CA ARG A 8 -29.95 -10.46 14.15
C ARG A 8 -30.99 -11.58 14.15
N MET A 9 -30.70 -12.72 13.53
CA MET A 9 -31.59 -13.90 13.56
C MET A 9 -31.71 -14.50 14.97
N ASP A 10 -30.62 -14.54 15.73
CA ASP A 10 -30.60 -15.04 17.11
C ASP A 10 -31.28 -14.09 18.12
N SER A 11 -31.41 -12.80 17.74
CA SER A 11 -32.19 -11.81 18.50
C SER A 11 -33.69 -11.88 18.18
N LEU A 12 -34.05 -12.38 16.99
CA LEU A 12 -35.44 -12.52 16.52
C LEU A 12 -36.08 -13.85 16.96
N SER A 13 -35.29 -14.90 17.22
CA SER A 13 -35.77 -16.18 17.75
C SER A 13 -36.22 -16.12 19.22
N LYS A 14 -35.98 -14.98 19.91
CA LYS A 14 -36.31 -14.78 21.33
C LYS A 14 -37.58 -13.95 21.57
N LEU A 15 -38.34 -13.65 20.52
CA LEU A 15 -39.58 -12.87 20.58
C LEU A 15 -40.74 -13.66 19.97
N ASP A 16 -41.00 -14.85 20.50
CA ASP A 16 -42.28 -15.53 20.27
C ASP A 16 -43.21 -15.23 21.45
N ASN A 17 -44.00 -14.16 21.29
CA ASN A 17 -45.42 -14.18 21.64
C ASN A 17 -46.12 -12.89 21.20
N THR A 18 -47.22 -13.09 20.46
CA THR A 18 -48.30 -12.14 20.11
C THR A 18 -48.08 -11.15 18.94
N SER A 19 -48.60 -11.49 17.76
CA SER A 19 -49.81 -10.89 17.15
C SER A 19 -49.85 -11.07 15.62
N THR A 20 -51.05 -11.18 15.07
CA THR A 20 -51.44 -11.64 13.72
C THR A 20 -51.07 -10.71 12.55
N THR A 21 -50.23 -9.70 12.76
CA THR A 21 -49.75 -8.77 11.72
C THR A 21 -48.48 -9.22 10.99
N ASP A 22 -47.72 -10.17 11.53
CA ASP A 22 -46.46 -10.64 10.92
C ASP A 22 -46.64 -11.75 9.87
N ALA A 23 -47.79 -12.44 9.87
CA ALA A 23 -48.09 -13.47 8.86
C ALA A 23 -48.17 -12.91 7.44
N ARG A 24 -48.66 -11.67 7.26
CA ARG A 24 -48.70 -11.00 5.95
C ARG A 24 -47.32 -10.54 5.46
N ARG A 25 -46.39 -10.23 6.36
CA ARG A 25 -45.00 -9.87 6.00
C ARG A 25 -44.17 -11.10 5.65
N LEU A 26 -44.47 -12.25 6.24
CA LEU A 26 -43.83 -13.52 5.87
C LEU A 26 -44.20 -13.97 4.45
N ASP A 27 -45.46 -13.74 4.03
CA ASP A 27 -45.93 -14.09 2.68
C ASP A 27 -45.35 -13.17 1.60
N GLU A 28 -45.16 -11.87 1.88
CA GLU A 28 -44.45 -10.95 0.98
C GLU A 28 -42.95 -11.29 0.87
N LEU A 29 -42.31 -11.75 1.96
CA LEU A 29 -40.92 -12.22 1.91
C LEU A 29 -40.79 -13.56 1.15
N SER A 30 -41.75 -14.48 1.34
CA SER A 30 -41.82 -15.77 0.63
C SER A 30 -42.01 -15.57 -0.88
N SER A 31 -42.84 -14.61 -1.28
CA SER A 31 -43.03 -14.20 -2.68
C SER A 31 -41.78 -13.54 -3.29
N ALA A 32 -41.05 -12.73 -2.50
CA ALA A 32 -39.80 -12.11 -2.94
C ALA A 32 -38.64 -13.12 -3.08
N ILE A 33 -38.60 -14.16 -2.23
CA ILE A 33 -37.60 -15.24 -2.29
C ILE A 33 -37.88 -16.18 -3.48
N ASN A 34 -39.14 -16.45 -3.82
CA ASN A 34 -39.51 -17.30 -4.96
C ASN A 34 -39.24 -16.64 -6.33
N ARG A 35 -39.01 -15.32 -6.40
CA ARG A 35 -38.57 -14.62 -7.63
C ARG A 35 -37.06 -14.68 -7.88
N PHE A 36 -36.27 -15.23 -6.94
CA PHE A 36 -34.81 -15.34 -7.03
C PHE A 36 -34.29 -16.78 -7.13
N GLN A 37 -35.10 -17.72 -7.62
CA GLN A 37 -34.57 -19.04 -8.00
C GLN A 37 -34.15 -19.05 -9.47
N PRO A 38 -32.84 -18.95 -9.80
CA PRO A 38 -32.38 -19.43 -11.08
C PRO A 38 -32.52 -20.96 -11.09
N ALA A 39 -33.24 -21.49 -12.08
CA ALA A 39 -33.30 -22.92 -12.34
C ALA A 39 -31.88 -23.50 -12.36
N GLY A 40 -31.64 -24.54 -11.55
CA GLY A 40 -30.35 -25.21 -11.42
C GLY A 40 -29.51 -24.86 -10.18
N LEU A 41 -29.94 -23.95 -9.28
CA LEU A 41 -29.21 -23.70 -8.03
C LEU A 41 -29.32 -24.89 -7.05
N VAL A 42 -30.51 -25.50 -6.93
CA VAL A 42 -30.71 -26.68 -6.06
C VAL A 42 -29.96 -27.89 -6.59
N GLU A 43 -29.96 -28.11 -7.91
CA GLU A 43 -29.19 -29.17 -8.56
C GLU A 43 -27.69 -28.94 -8.47
N ARG A 44 -27.22 -27.68 -8.52
CA ARG A 44 -25.80 -27.34 -8.25
C ARG A 44 -25.43 -27.50 -6.79
N ILE A 45 -26.30 -27.13 -5.85
CA ILE A 45 -26.08 -27.34 -4.41
C ILE A 45 -26.07 -28.85 -4.11
N GLN A 46 -26.96 -29.64 -4.70
CA GLN A 46 -26.93 -31.10 -4.60
C GLN A 46 -25.70 -31.69 -5.28
N ALA A 47 -25.28 -31.22 -6.46
CA ALA A 47 -24.07 -31.68 -7.11
C ALA A 47 -22.79 -31.31 -6.32
N ILE A 48 -22.76 -30.14 -5.69
CA ILE A 48 -21.68 -29.71 -4.79
C ILE A 48 -21.72 -30.54 -3.50
N ALA A 49 -22.88 -30.79 -2.91
CA ALA A 49 -23.03 -31.63 -1.73
C ALA A 49 -22.64 -33.09 -2.03
N GLN A 50 -23.03 -33.63 -3.18
CA GLN A 50 -22.60 -34.95 -3.64
C GLN A 50 -21.10 -34.99 -3.92
N ASN A 51 -20.51 -33.96 -4.52
CA ASN A 51 -19.06 -33.90 -4.75
C ASN A 51 -18.27 -33.75 -3.45
N VAL A 52 -18.75 -32.94 -2.50
CA VAL A 52 -18.14 -32.79 -1.18
C VAL A 52 -18.27 -34.08 -0.39
N SER A 53 -19.40 -34.78 -0.49
CA SER A 53 -19.60 -36.09 0.16
C SER A 53 -18.74 -37.17 -0.50
N ASN A 54 -18.63 -37.20 -1.84
CA ASN A 54 -17.75 -38.12 -2.56
C ASN A 54 -16.25 -37.81 -2.31
N MET A 55 -15.89 -36.54 -2.14
CA MET A 55 -14.54 -36.14 -1.71
C MET A 55 -14.29 -36.52 -0.25
N ALA A 56 -15.27 -36.37 0.65
CA ALA A 56 -15.16 -36.81 2.04
C ALA A 56 -14.97 -38.33 2.11
N ILE A 57 -15.74 -39.11 1.35
CA ILE A 57 -15.59 -40.58 1.25
C ILE A 57 -14.23 -40.95 0.64
N ARG A 58 -13.74 -40.23 -0.37
CA ARG A 58 -12.39 -40.46 -0.93
C ARG A 58 -11.28 -40.10 0.05
N VAL A 59 -11.42 -39.01 0.81
CA VAL A 59 -10.48 -38.62 1.87
C VAL A 59 -10.51 -39.64 3.01
N GLU A 60 -11.68 -40.17 3.35
CA GLU A 60 -11.85 -41.23 4.35
C GLU A 60 -11.30 -42.58 3.87
N GLN A 61 -11.41 -42.90 2.59
CA GLN A 61 -10.73 -44.04 1.96
C GLN A 61 -9.21 -43.85 1.89
N ILE A 62 -8.72 -42.62 1.69
CA ILE A 62 -7.28 -42.29 1.76
C ILE A 62 -6.77 -42.39 3.20
N LEU A 63 -7.56 -41.95 4.20
CA LEU A 63 -7.28 -42.10 5.63
C LEU A 63 -7.29 -43.58 6.04
N GLN A 64 -8.24 -44.38 5.56
CA GLN A 64 -8.26 -45.82 5.83
C GLN A 64 -7.12 -46.56 5.12
N ASN A 65 -6.79 -46.22 3.87
CA ASN A 65 -5.67 -46.84 3.16
C ASN A 65 -4.31 -46.46 3.76
N SER A 66 -4.16 -45.26 4.31
CA SER A 66 -2.96 -44.86 5.05
C SER A 66 -2.88 -45.52 6.43
N MET A 67 -4.01 -45.75 7.12
CA MET A 67 -4.07 -46.57 8.34
C MET A 67 -3.73 -48.05 8.11
N VAL A 68 -4.03 -48.60 6.92
CA VAL A 68 -3.72 -50.00 6.55
C VAL A 68 -2.28 -50.14 6.06
N GLN A 69 -1.73 -49.17 5.33
CA GLN A 69 -0.30 -49.16 4.95
C GLN A 69 0.63 -48.85 6.13
N GLY A 70 0.19 -48.08 7.13
CA GLY A 70 0.93 -47.83 8.37
C GLY A 70 1.12 -49.07 9.27
N ARG A 71 0.42 -50.18 9.00
CA ARG A 71 0.63 -51.45 9.72
C ARG A 71 1.73 -52.34 9.13
N ALA A 72 2.23 -52.04 7.92
CA ALA A 72 3.22 -52.88 7.23
C ALA A 72 4.70 -52.46 7.47
N VAL A 73 4.95 -51.39 8.24
CA VAL A 73 6.29 -51.01 8.71
C VAL A 73 6.31 -51.16 10.24
N ARG A 74 6.19 -52.39 10.70
CA ARG A 74 6.27 -52.72 12.12
C ARG A 74 7.34 -53.78 12.32
N ASP A 75 8.59 -53.36 12.17
CA ASP A 75 9.70 -54.02 12.85
C ASP A 75 10.78 -52.98 13.19
N GLY A 76 11.09 -52.85 14.49
CA GLY A 76 12.10 -51.91 15.02
C GLY A 76 11.57 -50.83 15.98
N THR A 77 11.42 -51.19 17.26
CA THR A 77 11.42 -50.31 18.46
C THR A 77 10.52 -49.06 18.45
N SER A 78 9.28 -49.20 18.93
CA SER A 78 8.53 -48.08 19.53
C SER A 78 8.93 -47.93 21.00
N SER A 79 9.48 -46.77 21.35
CA SER A 79 9.31 -46.18 22.66
C SER A 79 9.36 -44.65 22.50
N GLN A 80 8.16 -44.06 22.41
CA GLN A 80 7.80 -42.64 22.59
C GLN A 80 8.90 -41.62 22.25
N CYS A 81 8.75 -40.87 21.15
CA CYS A 81 9.54 -39.66 20.98
C CYS A 81 9.26 -38.72 22.15
N GLU A 82 10.24 -38.57 23.05
CA GLU A 82 10.13 -37.68 24.20
C GLU A 82 10.14 -36.22 23.73
N VAL A 83 9.26 -35.42 24.33
CA VAL A 83 9.13 -34.01 24.00
C VAL A 83 10.32 -33.24 24.59
N PRO A 84 11.19 -32.64 23.76
CA PRO A 84 12.41 -32.00 24.25
C PRO A 84 12.08 -30.71 25.00
N ARG A 85 12.78 -30.49 26.11
CA ARG A 85 12.76 -29.24 26.88
C ARG A 85 14.07 -28.48 26.67
N ASP A 86 14.28 -27.98 25.46
CA ASP A 86 15.45 -27.17 25.11
C ASP A 86 15.14 -25.68 25.34
N PRO A 87 15.91 -24.95 26.16
CA PRO A 87 15.73 -23.52 26.37
C PRO A 87 15.79 -22.68 25.08
N ARG A 88 16.43 -23.18 24.01
CA ARG A 88 16.46 -22.55 22.68
C ARG A 88 15.15 -22.70 21.91
N PHE A 89 14.31 -23.65 22.30
CA PHE A 89 13.01 -23.96 21.72
C PHE A 89 11.92 -24.00 22.81
N PRO A 90 11.68 -22.88 23.53
CA PRO A 90 10.82 -22.85 24.71
C PRO A 90 9.36 -23.21 24.40
N GLU A 91 8.91 -22.96 23.17
CA GLU A 91 7.55 -23.24 22.71
C GLU A 91 7.31 -24.71 22.33
N CYS A 92 8.36 -25.53 22.18
CA CYS A 92 8.22 -26.90 21.68
C CYS A 92 7.23 -27.74 22.51
N PRO A 93 7.33 -27.80 23.86
CA PRO A 93 6.42 -28.65 24.62
C PRO A 93 4.95 -28.22 24.51
N GLY A 94 4.69 -26.91 24.64
CA GLY A 94 3.33 -26.37 24.52
C GLY A 94 2.74 -26.57 23.13
N LYS A 95 3.57 -26.52 22.08
CA LYS A 95 3.14 -26.81 20.70
C LYS A 95 2.82 -28.28 20.48
N VAL A 96 3.58 -29.21 21.06
CA VAL A 96 3.26 -30.65 20.98
C VAL A 96 1.93 -30.94 21.70
N ASP A 97 1.72 -30.36 22.88
CA ASP A 97 0.44 -30.49 23.60
C ASP A 97 -0.74 -29.93 22.80
N TRP A 98 -0.52 -28.80 22.11
CA TRP A 98 -1.51 -28.25 21.21
C TRP A 98 -1.81 -29.20 20.03
N MET A 99 -0.78 -29.81 19.43
CA MET A 99 -0.93 -30.76 18.34
C MET A 99 -1.73 -32.00 18.77
N ARG A 100 -1.45 -32.57 19.95
CA ARG A 100 -2.24 -33.70 20.51
C ARG A 100 -3.74 -33.41 20.54
N ALA A 101 -4.11 -32.19 20.91
CA ALA A 101 -5.50 -31.78 21.04
C ALA A 101 -6.15 -31.33 19.72
N ARG A 102 -5.36 -30.84 18.74
CA ARG A 102 -5.90 -30.04 17.63
C ARG A 102 -5.29 -30.32 16.24
N TRP A 103 -4.43 -31.31 16.07
CA TRP A 103 -3.81 -31.58 14.76
C TRP A 103 -4.83 -31.92 13.65
N THR A 104 -6.05 -32.36 13.98
CA THR A 104 -7.12 -32.59 12.98
C THR A 104 -7.92 -31.33 12.65
N SER A 105 -7.63 -30.18 13.26
CA SER A 105 -8.38 -28.93 13.03
C SER A 105 -8.19 -28.36 11.63
N ASP A 106 -7.12 -28.76 10.94
CA ASP A 106 -6.78 -28.32 9.59
C ASP A 106 -6.19 -29.52 8.80
N PRO A 107 -6.71 -29.86 7.61
CA PRO A 107 -6.17 -30.97 6.82
C PRO A 107 -4.71 -30.77 6.39
N CYS A 108 -4.17 -29.56 6.51
CA CYS A 108 -2.78 -29.28 6.18
C CYS A 108 -1.78 -30.09 7.05
N TYR A 109 -2.12 -30.40 8.31
CA TYR A 109 -1.24 -31.19 9.17
C TYR A 109 -1.07 -32.62 8.65
N ALA A 110 -2.18 -33.26 8.26
CA ALA A 110 -2.15 -34.58 7.64
C ALA A 110 -1.41 -34.57 6.30
N PHE A 111 -1.55 -33.49 5.52
CA PHE A 111 -0.78 -33.30 4.29
C PHE A 111 0.74 -33.30 4.52
N TYR A 112 1.20 -32.76 5.65
CA TYR A 112 2.61 -32.82 6.06
C TYR A 112 3.00 -34.14 6.76
N GLY A 113 2.13 -35.14 6.79
CA GLY A 113 2.42 -36.46 7.35
C GLY A 113 2.19 -36.57 8.85
N VAL A 114 1.46 -35.64 9.47
CA VAL A 114 1.00 -35.79 10.86
C VAL A 114 -0.05 -36.89 10.93
N ASP A 115 0.19 -37.89 11.77
CA ASP A 115 -0.64 -39.10 11.92
C ASP A 115 -1.28 -39.25 13.31
N GLY A 116 -1.05 -38.27 14.20
CA GLY A 116 -1.55 -38.28 15.58
C GLY A 116 -0.57 -38.82 16.62
N SER A 117 0.61 -39.30 16.21
CA SER A 117 1.68 -39.71 17.14
C SER A 117 2.57 -38.55 17.57
N ASP A 118 3.13 -38.62 18.78
CA ASP A 118 4.09 -37.62 19.28
C ASP A 118 5.32 -37.47 18.37
N CYS A 119 5.75 -38.56 17.73
CA CYS A 119 6.85 -38.52 16.78
C CYS A 119 6.50 -37.69 15.54
N SER A 120 5.29 -37.85 14.97
CA SER A 120 4.89 -37.04 13.81
C SER A 120 4.66 -35.57 14.16
N PHE A 121 4.20 -35.27 15.39
CA PHE A 121 4.14 -33.89 15.89
C PHE A 121 5.54 -33.26 16.00
N LEU A 122 6.51 -33.98 16.57
CA LEU A 122 7.88 -33.49 16.71
C LEU A 122 8.57 -33.31 15.35
N ILE A 123 8.34 -34.22 14.40
CA ILE A 123 8.82 -34.06 13.02
C ILE A 123 8.24 -32.78 12.40
N TYR A 124 6.92 -32.60 12.45
CA TYR A 124 6.27 -31.40 11.91
C TYR A 124 6.77 -30.11 12.56
N LEU A 125 6.78 -30.06 13.90
CA LEU A 125 7.18 -28.87 14.64
C LEU A 125 8.68 -28.57 14.52
N SER A 126 9.53 -29.54 14.19
CA SER A 126 10.97 -29.30 13.99
C SER A 126 11.33 -28.98 12.54
N GLU A 127 10.78 -29.71 11.58
CA GLU A 127 11.16 -29.62 10.17
C GLU A 127 10.32 -28.58 9.40
N VAL A 128 9.05 -28.37 9.79
CA VAL A 128 8.08 -27.54 9.07
C VAL A 128 7.83 -26.19 9.77
N GLU A 129 7.50 -26.17 11.06
CA GLU A 129 7.22 -24.91 11.80
C GLU A 129 8.40 -24.38 12.62
N TRP A 130 9.45 -25.19 12.82
CA TRP A 130 10.68 -24.85 13.55
C TRP A 130 10.49 -24.44 15.03
N PHE A 131 9.39 -24.88 15.66
CA PHE A 131 9.18 -24.73 17.11
C PHE A 131 9.95 -25.75 17.95
N CYS A 132 10.43 -26.85 17.37
CA CYS A 132 11.18 -27.91 18.05
C CYS A 132 12.58 -28.11 17.45
N PRO A 133 13.54 -28.65 18.22
CA PRO A 133 14.88 -28.96 17.71
C PRO A 133 14.83 -30.07 16.64
N PRO A 134 15.71 -30.03 15.62
CA PRO A 134 15.83 -31.12 14.65
C PRO A 134 16.13 -32.47 15.32
N LEU A 135 15.53 -33.55 14.80
CA LEU A 135 15.61 -34.89 15.38
C LEU A 135 16.86 -35.64 14.91
N ALA A 136 17.83 -35.84 15.80
CA ALA A 136 19.16 -36.38 15.49
C ALA A 136 19.18 -37.77 14.81
N TRP A 137 18.14 -38.59 15.03
CA TRP A 137 18.02 -39.94 14.46
C TRP A 137 17.47 -39.94 13.02
N ARG A 138 16.98 -38.80 12.53
CA ARG A 138 16.69 -38.64 11.11
C ARG A 138 17.97 -38.27 10.37
N ASN A 139 18.29 -39.05 9.36
CA ASN A 139 19.39 -38.76 8.45
C ASN A 139 19.13 -37.42 7.75
N HIS A 140 19.77 -36.37 8.24
CA HIS A 140 19.84 -35.05 7.61
C HIS A 140 20.78 -35.05 6.38
N SER A 141 20.81 -36.13 5.59
CA SER A 141 21.49 -36.16 4.28
C SER A 141 20.81 -35.23 3.26
N SER A 142 19.65 -34.68 3.62
CA SER A 142 19.14 -33.42 3.09
C SER A 142 19.55 -32.32 4.07
N PRO A 143 20.26 -31.26 3.64
CA PRO A 143 20.64 -30.17 4.55
C PRO A 143 19.38 -29.62 5.23
N PRO A 144 19.47 -29.07 6.46
CA PRO A 144 18.36 -28.28 6.97
C PRO A 144 17.98 -27.26 5.89
N ILE A 145 16.68 -27.12 5.61
CA ILE A 145 16.12 -26.15 4.65
C ILE A 145 16.56 -24.70 4.99
N GLN A 146 17.31 -24.50 6.07
CA GLN A 146 18.00 -23.26 6.40
C GLN A 146 19.20 -22.90 5.49
N HIS A 147 19.87 -23.82 4.79
CA HIS A 147 21.02 -23.42 3.94
C HIS A 147 21.23 -24.29 2.69
N ALA A 148 20.19 -24.94 2.15
CA ALA A 148 20.23 -25.26 0.73
C ALA A 148 20.04 -23.93 -0.03
N GLN A 149 21.17 -23.26 -0.32
CA GLN A 149 21.26 -22.45 -1.52
C GLN A 149 20.86 -23.36 -2.68
N GLN A 150 19.56 -23.50 -2.96
CA GLN A 150 19.10 -23.96 -4.25
C GLN A 150 19.92 -23.15 -5.23
N ALA A 151 20.77 -23.83 -6.02
CA ALA A 151 21.70 -23.19 -6.93
C ALA A 151 20.93 -22.06 -7.62
N LYS A 152 21.24 -20.80 -7.27
CA LYS A 152 20.44 -19.67 -7.72
C LYS A 152 20.43 -19.80 -9.22
N ALA A 153 19.25 -20.01 -9.81
CA ALA A 153 19.12 -20.06 -11.25
C ALA A 153 19.88 -18.86 -11.82
N PRO A 154 20.66 -19.04 -12.90
CA PRO A 154 21.53 -18.00 -13.40
C PRO A 154 20.73 -16.71 -13.56
N LYS A 155 21.23 -15.64 -12.91
CA LYS A 155 20.58 -14.33 -12.92
C LYS A 155 20.38 -13.92 -14.38
N ARG A 156 19.13 -13.66 -14.75
CA ARG A 156 18.77 -13.18 -16.09
C ARG A 156 18.77 -11.66 -16.08
N GLN A 157 19.25 -11.06 -17.17
CA GLN A 157 19.13 -9.62 -17.36
C GLN A 157 17.66 -9.26 -17.63
N ALA A 158 17.17 -8.22 -16.97
CA ALA A 158 15.90 -7.58 -17.31
C ALA A 158 16.11 -6.73 -18.56
N ALA A 159 15.38 -7.04 -19.63
CA ALA A 159 15.33 -6.24 -20.84
C ALA A 159 14.01 -5.45 -20.90
N PHE A 160 14.08 -4.19 -21.34
CA PHE A 160 12.87 -3.38 -21.50
C PHE A 160 11.91 -4.05 -22.50
N ARG A 161 10.61 -4.00 -22.22
CA ARG A 161 9.56 -4.55 -23.08
C ARG A 161 8.65 -3.46 -23.58
N THR A 162 8.56 -3.34 -24.90
CA THR A 162 7.64 -2.42 -25.58
C THR A 162 6.35 -3.11 -26.02
N ASP A 163 6.37 -4.43 -26.22
CA ASP A 163 5.17 -5.22 -26.47
C ASP A 163 4.41 -5.54 -25.17
N LEU A 164 3.16 -5.11 -25.10
CA LEU A 164 2.27 -5.28 -23.96
C LEU A 164 1.28 -6.45 -24.14
N SER A 165 1.35 -7.20 -25.25
CA SER A 165 0.41 -8.28 -25.56
C SER A 165 0.39 -9.36 -24.46
N VAL A 166 1.57 -9.82 -24.05
CA VAL A 166 1.72 -10.80 -22.95
C VAL A 166 1.11 -10.30 -21.64
N LEU A 167 1.28 -9.01 -21.33
CA LEU A 167 0.68 -8.41 -20.13
C LEU A 167 -0.84 -8.40 -20.23
N LEU A 168 -1.38 -7.97 -21.36
CA LEU A 168 -2.82 -7.88 -21.60
C LEU A 168 -3.51 -9.24 -21.50
N ASP A 169 -2.82 -10.32 -21.90
CA ASP A 169 -3.33 -11.68 -21.78
C ASP A 169 -3.37 -12.15 -20.32
N GLN A 170 -2.39 -11.75 -19.49
CA GLN A 170 -2.32 -12.12 -18.08
C GLN A 170 -3.30 -11.37 -17.16
N VAL A 171 -3.72 -10.14 -17.49
CA VAL A 171 -4.68 -9.36 -16.67
C VAL A 171 -6.06 -10.03 -16.56
N GLY A 172 -6.34 -11.04 -17.40
CA GLY A 172 -7.59 -11.78 -17.39
C GLY A 172 -8.72 -11.10 -18.17
N THR A 173 -9.92 -11.67 -18.07
CA THR A 173 -11.16 -11.21 -18.73
C THR A 173 -12.37 -11.42 -17.81
N GLY A 174 -13.55 -10.94 -18.22
CA GLY A 174 -14.82 -11.26 -17.55
C GLY A 174 -15.30 -10.27 -16.48
N LYS A 175 -14.47 -9.32 -16.05
CA LYS A 175 -14.88 -8.22 -15.15
C LYS A 175 -14.66 -6.85 -15.81
N GLU A 176 -15.57 -5.91 -15.58
CA GLU A 176 -15.47 -4.55 -16.14
C GLU A 176 -14.26 -3.77 -15.60
N SER A 177 -13.86 -4.03 -14.36
CA SER A 177 -12.62 -3.53 -13.77
C SER A 177 -11.38 -3.95 -14.57
N LEU A 178 -11.29 -5.22 -14.96
CA LEU A 178 -10.19 -5.75 -15.79
C LEU A 178 -10.25 -5.16 -17.22
N SER A 179 -11.44 -5.04 -17.80
CA SER A 179 -11.64 -4.39 -19.10
C SER A 179 -11.20 -2.92 -19.08
N PHE A 180 -11.50 -2.19 -17.99
CA PHE A 180 -11.04 -0.81 -17.79
C PHE A 180 -9.50 -0.73 -17.76
N MET A 181 -8.85 -1.58 -16.96
CA MET A 181 -7.38 -1.63 -16.90
C MET A 181 -6.79 -1.94 -18.29
N LYS A 182 -7.27 -2.95 -19.00
CA LYS A 182 -6.78 -3.30 -20.35
C LYS A 182 -6.96 -2.17 -21.36
N ARG A 183 -8.10 -1.45 -21.34
CA ARG A 183 -8.32 -0.28 -22.20
C ARG A 183 -7.30 0.82 -21.91
N ARG A 184 -7.01 1.09 -20.64
CA ARG A 184 -6.01 2.07 -20.22
C ARG A 184 -4.60 1.69 -20.66
N ILE A 185 -4.18 0.43 -20.41
CA ILE A 185 -2.87 -0.10 -20.81
C ILE A 185 -2.65 0.06 -22.31
N ARG A 186 -3.65 -0.30 -23.13
CA ARG A 186 -3.59 -0.14 -24.59
C ARG A 186 -3.46 1.31 -25.02
N ARG A 187 -4.23 2.22 -24.41
CA ARG A 187 -4.21 3.64 -24.76
C ARG A 187 -2.83 4.28 -24.54
N LEU A 188 -2.16 3.91 -23.44
CA LEU A 188 -0.85 4.48 -23.09
C LEU A 188 0.34 3.69 -23.65
N ALA A 189 0.11 2.63 -24.43
CA ALA A 189 1.17 1.71 -24.88
C ALA A 189 2.35 2.41 -25.56
N GLN A 190 2.07 3.36 -26.46
CA GLN A 190 3.12 4.11 -27.17
C GLN A 190 3.93 5.03 -26.24
N GLN A 191 3.29 5.62 -25.24
CA GLN A 191 3.97 6.48 -24.27
C GLN A 191 4.88 5.64 -23.37
N TRP A 192 4.41 4.48 -22.90
CA TRP A 192 5.23 3.53 -22.15
C TRP A 192 6.44 3.03 -22.95
N ALA A 193 6.26 2.68 -24.23
CA ALA A 193 7.36 2.27 -25.09
C ALA A 193 8.41 3.38 -25.28
N THR A 194 7.95 4.62 -25.46
CA THR A 194 8.83 5.78 -25.63
C THR A 194 9.60 6.08 -24.34
N ALA A 195 8.91 6.03 -23.19
CA ALA A 195 9.50 6.20 -21.87
C ALA A 195 10.54 5.12 -21.54
N ALA A 196 10.28 3.87 -21.93
CA ALA A 196 11.22 2.77 -21.77
C ALA A 196 12.55 3.04 -22.49
N ASN A 197 12.49 3.49 -23.74
CA ASN A 197 13.68 3.82 -24.52
C ASN A 197 14.47 5.00 -23.91
N ARG A 198 13.77 6.02 -23.41
CA ARG A 198 14.41 7.16 -22.73
C ARG A 198 15.10 6.75 -21.44
N LEU A 199 14.44 5.92 -20.63
CA LEU A 199 15.02 5.41 -19.40
C LEU A 199 16.21 4.48 -19.70
N ASP A 200 16.13 3.61 -20.72
CA ASP A 200 17.25 2.75 -21.11
C ASP A 200 18.50 3.55 -21.47
N ALA A 201 18.33 4.64 -22.24
CA ALA A 201 19.41 5.57 -22.55
C ALA A 201 19.96 6.25 -21.28
N LYS A 202 19.10 6.68 -20.36
CA LYS A 202 19.47 7.32 -19.09
C LYS A 202 20.24 6.38 -18.15
N LEU A 203 19.95 5.09 -18.21
CA LEU A 203 20.60 4.05 -17.41
C LEU A 203 21.89 3.51 -18.05
N GLU A 204 22.29 3.99 -19.23
CA GLU A 204 23.53 3.60 -19.92
C GLU A 204 23.69 2.08 -20.05
N GLN A 205 22.59 1.36 -20.31
CA GLN A 205 22.56 -0.11 -20.45
C GLN A 205 23.13 -0.88 -19.24
N ARG A 206 23.08 -0.29 -18.03
CA ARG A 206 23.50 -0.97 -16.80
C ARG A 206 22.77 -2.30 -16.63
N TRP A 207 23.49 -3.29 -16.10
CA TRP A 207 22.91 -4.60 -15.79
C TRP A 207 21.81 -4.48 -14.73
N ARG A 208 20.65 -5.10 -15.01
CA ARG A 208 19.50 -5.14 -14.09
C ARG A 208 19.06 -6.58 -13.94
N ASP A 209 18.95 -7.06 -12.71
CA ASP A 209 18.46 -8.41 -12.45
C ASP A 209 16.95 -8.52 -12.74
N GLN A 210 16.56 -9.48 -13.58
CA GLN A 210 15.16 -9.84 -13.78
C GLN A 210 14.60 -10.52 -12.53
N LYS A 211 13.79 -9.78 -11.79
CA LYS A 211 12.98 -10.29 -10.68
C LYS A 211 11.76 -11.09 -11.16
N LYS A 212 11.37 -12.11 -10.40
CA LYS A 212 10.08 -12.79 -10.48
C LYS A 212 9.14 -12.19 -9.44
N ILE A 213 8.07 -11.55 -9.92
CA ILE A 213 7.20 -10.69 -9.11
C ILE A 213 5.77 -11.25 -9.14
N LEU A 214 5.20 -11.47 -7.95
CA LEU A 214 3.77 -11.70 -7.80
C LEU A 214 3.05 -10.35 -7.67
N VAL A 215 2.00 -10.15 -8.43
CA VAL A 215 1.09 -9.03 -8.27
C VAL A 215 -0.30 -9.59 -7.96
N HIS A 216 -0.77 -9.35 -6.74
CA HIS A 216 -2.05 -9.85 -6.28
C HIS A 216 -2.97 -8.70 -5.88
N VAL A 217 -4.03 -8.48 -6.66
CA VAL A 217 -4.97 -7.37 -6.49
C VAL A 217 -6.18 -7.86 -5.67
N GLY A 218 -6.03 -7.82 -4.35
CA GLY A 218 -6.96 -8.42 -3.40
C GLY A 218 -8.35 -7.78 -3.40
N PHE A 219 -8.44 -6.46 -3.64
CA PHE A 219 -9.75 -5.78 -3.63
C PHE A 219 -10.65 -6.17 -4.82
N LEU A 220 -10.10 -6.76 -5.88
CA LEU A 220 -10.85 -7.27 -7.05
C LEU A 220 -11.27 -8.74 -6.92
N THR A 221 -10.90 -9.41 -5.83
CA THR A 221 -11.28 -10.80 -5.57
C THR A 221 -12.77 -10.92 -5.20
N GLU A 222 -13.35 -12.09 -5.42
CA GLU A 222 -14.74 -12.38 -5.05
C GLU A 222 -14.92 -12.38 -3.53
N GLU A 223 -13.90 -12.84 -2.80
CA GLU A 223 -13.85 -12.89 -1.33
C GLU A 223 -13.88 -11.51 -0.68
N SER A 224 -13.40 -10.49 -1.39
CA SER A 224 -13.53 -9.08 -0.99
C SER A 224 -14.92 -8.49 -1.31
N GLY A 225 -15.83 -9.29 -1.85
CA GLY A 225 -17.22 -8.95 -2.16
C GLY A 225 -17.43 -8.32 -3.54
N ASP A 226 -16.40 -8.30 -4.40
CA ASP A 226 -16.39 -7.68 -5.75
C ASP A 226 -17.10 -6.32 -5.82
N VAL A 227 -17.03 -5.53 -4.74
CA VAL A 227 -17.86 -4.33 -4.54
C VAL A 227 -17.58 -3.25 -5.59
N PHE A 228 -16.41 -3.30 -6.23
CA PHE A 228 -15.91 -2.28 -7.14
C PHE A 228 -16.26 -2.55 -8.60
N SER A 229 -16.32 -3.81 -9.04
CA SER A 229 -16.58 -4.13 -10.45
C SER A 229 -17.94 -3.60 -10.94
N PRO A 230 -19.06 -3.74 -10.18
CA PRO A 230 -20.34 -3.16 -10.56
C PRO A 230 -20.36 -1.62 -10.53
N LYS A 231 -19.51 -1.01 -9.69
CA LYS A 231 -19.45 0.45 -9.53
C LYS A 231 -18.68 1.15 -10.66
N VAL A 232 -17.83 0.43 -11.39
CA VAL A 232 -17.09 0.99 -12.54
C VAL A 232 -18.04 1.60 -13.57
N LEU A 233 -19.13 0.90 -13.88
CA LEU A 233 -20.15 1.34 -14.84
C LEU A 233 -20.99 2.52 -14.33
N LYS A 234 -20.95 2.80 -13.03
CA LYS A 234 -21.69 3.89 -12.36
C LYS A 234 -20.79 5.06 -11.94
N GLY A 235 -19.55 5.12 -12.45
CA GLY A 235 -18.63 6.21 -12.17
C GLY A 235 -17.99 6.16 -10.79
N GLY A 236 -17.95 4.96 -10.18
CA GLY A 236 -17.36 4.71 -8.86
C GLY A 236 -15.87 5.04 -8.77
N PRO A 237 -15.24 4.78 -7.61
CA PRO A 237 -13.83 5.11 -7.39
C PRO A 237 -12.95 4.30 -8.36
N LEU A 238 -12.32 4.99 -9.32
CA LEU A 238 -11.45 4.39 -10.33
C LEU A 238 -9.95 4.60 -10.05
N GLY A 239 -9.60 5.33 -9.00
CA GLY A 239 -8.21 5.73 -8.71
C GLY A 239 -7.30 4.52 -8.49
N GLU A 240 -7.74 3.56 -7.69
CA GLU A 240 -6.99 2.33 -7.41
C GLU A 240 -6.79 1.50 -8.68
N MET A 241 -7.79 1.42 -9.56
CA MET A 241 -7.65 0.70 -10.85
C MET A 241 -6.70 1.40 -11.82
N VAL A 242 -6.67 2.74 -11.82
CA VAL A 242 -5.67 3.51 -12.57
C VAL A 242 -4.27 3.16 -12.08
N GLN A 243 -4.05 3.22 -10.78
CA GLN A 243 -2.74 2.90 -10.18
C GLN A 243 -2.32 1.46 -10.45
N TRP A 244 -3.21 0.47 -10.27
CA TRP A 244 -2.89 -0.93 -10.54
C TRP A 244 -2.57 -1.21 -12.02
N ALA A 245 -3.31 -0.61 -12.95
CA ALA A 245 -3.00 -0.74 -14.38
C ALA A 245 -1.58 -0.22 -14.68
N ASP A 246 -1.21 0.91 -14.08
CA ASP A 246 0.09 1.56 -14.32
C ASP A 246 1.24 0.79 -13.63
N ILE A 247 1.01 0.24 -12.43
CA ILE A 247 1.97 -0.64 -11.73
C ILE A 247 2.28 -1.88 -12.58
N LEU A 248 1.23 -2.59 -13.03
CA LEU A 248 1.38 -3.77 -13.89
C LEU A 248 2.17 -3.44 -15.16
N THR A 249 1.86 -2.30 -15.79
CA THR A 249 2.57 -1.85 -16.99
C THR A 249 4.03 -1.52 -16.69
N ALA A 250 4.32 -0.75 -15.65
CA ALA A 250 5.68 -0.37 -15.27
C ALA A 250 6.55 -1.60 -15.00
N LEU A 251 6.07 -2.56 -14.20
CA LEU A 251 6.82 -3.78 -13.89
C LEU A 251 7.10 -4.65 -15.13
N HIS A 252 6.13 -4.74 -16.04
CA HIS A 252 6.27 -5.48 -17.30
C HIS A 252 7.26 -4.80 -18.24
N VAL A 253 7.13 -3.49 -18.44
CA VAL A 253 7.98 -2.66 -19.30
C VAL A 253 9.42 -2.66 -18.79
N LEU A 254 9.64 -2.65 -17.48
CA LEU A 254 10.97 -2.80 -16.87
C LEU A 254 11.60 -4.18 -17.12
N GLY A 255 10.85 -5.17 -17.61
CA GLY A 255 11.39 -6.48 -18.00
C GLY A 255 11.29 -7.57 -16.95
N HIS A 256 10.46 -7.41 -15.91
CA HIS A 256 10.32 -8.39 -14.83
C HIS A 256 9.39 -9.55 -15.19
N ASN A 257 9.55 -10.71 -14.56
CA ASN A 257 8.69 -11.87 -14.80
C ASN A 257 7.48 -11.82 -13.87
N LEU A 258 6.30 -11.51 -14.42
CA LEU A 258 5.09 -11.30 -13.64
C LEU A 258 4.25 -12.57 -13.49
N LYS A 259 3.69 -12.75 -12.30
CA LYS A 259 2.52 -13.59 -12.04
C LYS A 259 1.42 -12.71 -11.47
N ILE A 260 0.32 -12.59 -12.19
CA ILE A 260 -0.80 -11.71 -11.83
C ILE A 260 -1.93 -12.59 -11.29
N SER A 261 -2.44 -12.26 -10.12
CA SER A 261 -3.55 -12.96 -9.47
C SER A 261 -4.66 -11.96 -9.14
N MET A 262 -5.89 -12.33 -9.51
CA MET A 262 -7.11 -11.55 -9.25
C MET A 262 -8.15 -12.38 -8.47
N SER A 263 -7.75 -13.55 -7.98
CA SER A 263 -8.54 -14.49 -7.18
C SER A 263 -7.69 -15.17 -6.11
N VAL A 264 -8.30 -15.53 -4.98
CA VAL A 264 -7.58 -16.25 -3.90
C VAL A 264 -7.09 -17.62 -4.37
N LYS A 265 -7.83 -18.30 -5.26
CA LYS A 265 -7.42 -19.59 -5.83
C LYS A 265 -6.09 -19.49 -6.60
N GLU A 266 -5.93 -18.48 -7.44
CA GLU A 266 -4.66 -18.24 -8.15
C GLU A 266 -3.54 -17.88 -7.17
N LEU A 267 -3.84 -17.03 -6.17
CA LEU A 267 -2.88 -16.66 -5.13
C LEU A 267 -2.33 -17.91 -4.41
N GLN A 268 -3.22 -18.79 -3.95
CA GLN A 268 -2.86 -20.04 -3.29
C GLN A 268 -2.00 -20.93 -4.19
N GLY A 269 -2.41 -21.10 -5.46
CA GLY A 269 -1.67 -21.91 -6.43
C GLY A 269 -0.26 -21.36 -6.72
N PHE A 270 -0.12 -20.04 -6.81
CA PHE A 270 1.17 -19.38 -7.05
C PHE A 270 2.11 -19.40 -5.84
N LEU A 271 1.56 -19.26 -4.63
CA LEU A 271 2.34 -19.29 -3.39
C LEU A 271 2.71 -20.71 -2.95
N GLY A 272 2.01 -21.75 -3.44
CA GLY A 272 2.21 -23.12 -2.99
C GLY A 272 1.61 -23.37 -1.61
N VAL A 273 0.41 -22.83 -1.36
CA VAL A 273 -0.32 -23.01 -0.10
C VAL A 273 -0.80 -24.48 0.02
N PRO A 274 -0.55 -25.16 1.16
CA PRO A 274 -1.05 -26.52 1.39
C PRO A 274 -2.59 -26.55 1.49
N PRO A 275 -3.24 -27.70 1.27
CA PRO A 275 -4.69 -27.81 1.43
C PRO A 275 -5.09 -27.47 2.86
N GLY A 276 -6.17 -26.70 3.05
CA GLY A 276 -6.69 -26.41 4.37
C GLY A 276 -7.06 -24.96 4.64
N ARG A 277 -6.99 -24.55 5.90
CA ARG A 277 -7.42 -23.23 6.39
C ARG A 277 -6.27 -22.28 6.67
N GLY A 278 -5.06 -22.62 6.21
CA GLY A 278 -3.86 -21.79 6.33
C GLY A 278 -3.18 -21.83 7.68
N SER A 279 -3.41 -22.89 8.47
CA SER A 279 -2.69 -23.09 9.74
C SER A 279 -1.22 -23.43 9.51
N CYS A 280 -0.91 -24.16 8.44
CA CYS A 280 0.44 -24.61 8.11
C CYS A 280 1.19 -23.62 7.21
N PRO A 281 2.55 -23.62 7.26
CA PRO A 281 3.36 -22.83 6.33
C PRO A 281 3.27 -23.33 4.88
N LEU A 282 3.80 -22.54 3.94
CA LEU A 282 3.90 -22.87 2.52
C LEU A 282 4.66 -24.18 2.29
N THR A 283 4.30 -24.90 1.21
CA THR A 283 4.89 -26.21 0.86
C THR A 283 6.36 -26.16 0.44
N GLY A 284 6.91 -24.96 0.20
CA GLY A 284 8.29 -24.75 -0.18
C GLY A 284 8.74 -23.31 0.06
N PRO A 285 9.96 -22.95 -0.41
CA PRO A 285 10.44 -21.57 -0.34
C PRO A 285 9.54 -20.64 -1.16
N LEU A 286 9.42 -19.37 -0.74
CA LEU A 286 8.66 -18.38 -1.49
C LEU A 286 9.24 -18.27 -2.92
N PRO A 287 8.44 -18.50 -3.98
CA PRO A 287 8.95 -18.58 -5.34
C PRO A 287 9.07 -17.21 -6.04
N PHE A 288 9.02 -16.11 -5.28
CA PHE A 288 8.95 -14.73 -5.76
C PHE A 288 9.99 -13.86 -5.04
N ASP A 289 10.64 -12.98 -5.78
CA ASP A 289 11.56 -11.98 -5.21
C ASP A 289 10.80 -10.82 -4.56
N LEU A 290 9.65 -10.46 -5.12
CA LEU A 290 8.79 -9.35 -4.65
C LEU A 290 7.32 -9.73 -4.80
N ILE A 291 6.49 -9.19 -3.92
CA ILE A 291 5.02 -9.32 -3.95
C ILE A 291 4.42 -7.92 -3.86
N TYR A 292 3.67 -7.50 -4.87
CA TYR A 292 2.84 -6.29 -4.80
C TYR A 292 1.40 -6.69 -4.49
N THR A 293 0.81 -6.08 -3.46
CA THR A 293 -0.58 -6.34 -3.07
C THR A 293 -1.24 -5.12 -2.43
N ASP A 294 -2.49 -5.24 -2.02
CA ASP A 294 -3.23 -4.26 -1.22
C ASP A 294 -3.59 -4.83 0.17
N TYR A 295 -4.33 -4.08 0.98
CA TYR A 295 -4.80 -4.54 2.30
C TYR A 295 -5.65 -5.81 2.26
N HIS A 296 -6.48 -5.97 1.23
CA HIS A 296 -7.31 -7.15 1.10
C HIS A 296 -6.44 -8.38 0.79
N GLY A 297 -5.46 -8.22 -0.10
CA GLY A 297 -4.52 -9.26 -0.44
C GLY A 297 -3.57 -9.61 0.71
N LEU A 298 -3.16 -8.63 1.52
CA LEU A 298 -2.45 -8.88 2.79
C LEU A 298 -3.29 -9.75 3.73
N GLN A 299 -4.58 -9.44 3.88
CA GLN A 299 -5.48 -10.22 4.71
C GLN A 299 -5.66 -11.65 4.19
N GLN A 300 -5.78 -11.83 2.87
CA GLN A 300 -5.87 -13.15 2.24
C GLN A 300 -4.57 -13.94 2.40
N MET A 301 -3.41 -13.28 2.24
CA MET A 301 -2.12 -13.89 2.52
C MET A 301 -1.97 -14.26 4.00
N LYS A 302 -2.41 -13.43 4.94
CA LYS A 302 -2.41 -13.74 6.39
C LYS A 302 -3.25 -14.97 6.69
N GLN A 303 -4.39 -15.13 6.01
CA GLN A 303 -5.26 -16.29 6.17
C GLN A 303 -4.67 -17.58 5.60
N HIS A 304 -3.79 -17.51 4.58
CA HIS A 304 -3.37 -18.70 3.83
C HIS A 304 -1.88 -19.05 3.95
N MET A 305 -1.02 -18.10 4.30
CA MET A 305 0.43 -18.33 4.43
C MET A 305 0.84 -18.74 5.85
N GLY A 306 -0.06 -18.69 6.83
CA GLY A 306 0.25 -19.04 8.23
C GLY A 306 1.52 -18.34 8.73
N LEU A 307 2.43 -19.12 9.32
CA LEU A 307 3.73 -18.64 9.82
C LEU A 307 4.66 -18.13 8.72
N SER A 308 4.50 -18.59 7.47
CA SER A 308 5.33 -18.16 6.34
C SER A 308 5.18 -16.67 6.04
N LEU A 309 4.03 -16.05 6.34
CA LEU A 309 3.88 -14.61 6.16
C LEU A 309 4.89 -13.82 7.00
N LYS A 310 5.08 -14.21 8.27
CA LYS A 310 6.04 -13.53 9.16
C LYS A 310 7.47 -13.62 8.62
N LYS A 311 7.83 -14.77 8.06
CA LYS A 311 9.16 -15.02 7.46
C LYS A 311 9.38 -14.23 6.16
N HIS A 312 8.33 -14.04 5.37
CA HIS A 312 8.43 -13.49 4.01
C HIS A 312 7.86 -12.08 3.84
N LYS A 313 7.41 -11.43 4.92
CA LYS A 313 6.82 -10.09 4.86
C LYS A 313 7.73 -9.03 4.23
N CYS A 314 9.05 -9.20 4.28
CA CYS A 314 10.03 -8.28 3.67
C CYS A 314 9.92 -8.16 2.14
N HIS A 315 9.39 -9.19 1.47
CA HIS A 315 9.18 -9.19 0.02
C HIS A 315 7.96 -8.37 -0.41
N ILE A 316 7.10 -7.99 0.54
CA ILE A 316 5.80 -7.39 0.25
C ILE A 316 5.93 -5.88 0.03
N ARG A 317 5.18 -5.37 -0.94
CA ARG A 317 4.91 -3.96 -1.20
C ARG A 317 3.41 -3.76 -1.21
N VAL A 318 2.91 -2.85 -0.38
CA VAL A 318 1.49 -2.71 -0.08
C VAL A 318 0.97 -1.42 -0.68
N ILE A 319 0.17 -1.51 -1.73
CA ILE A 319 -0.49 -0.37 -2.35
C ILE A 319 -1.57 0.15 -1.39
N ASP A 320 -1.34 1.36 -0.90
CA ASP A 320 -2.15 2.02 0.13
C ASP A 320 -2.30 3.50 -0.23
N THR A 321 -3.43 3.84 -0.86
CA THR A 321 -3.71 5.18 -1.39
C THR A 321 -3.41 6.30 -0.41
N PHE A 322 -3.80 6.17 0.86
CA PHE A 322 -3.76 7.26 1.85
C PHE A 322 -2.60 7.16 2.84
N GLY A 323 -1.87 6.04 2.84
CA GLY A 323 -0.69 5.84 3.66
C GLY A 323 -0.99 5.35 5.08
N THR A 324 0.08 4.88 5.71
CA THR A 324 0.09 4.24 7.03
C THR A 324 1.26 4.76 7.85
N GLU A 325 0.94 5.44 8.94
CA GLU A 325 1.95 5.96 9.86
C GLU A 325 2.43 4.86 10.84
N PRO A 326 3.71 4.89 11.24
CA PRO A 326 4.30 3.90 12.14
C PRO A 326 3.50 3.64 13.43
N ALA A 327 2.91 4.70 14.02
CA ALA A 327 2.10 4.61 15.23
C ALA A 327 0.84 3.74 15.07
N TYR A 328 0.30 3.60 13.87
CA TYR A 328 -0.86 2.74 13.55
C TYR A 328 -0.45 1.38 12.96
N ASN A 329 0.78 1.26 12.45
CA ASN A 329 1.33 0.02 11.89
C ASN A 329 1.79 -0.97 12.98
N HIS A 330 2.44 -0.46 14.04
CA HIS A 330 2.95 -1.30 15.11
C HIS A 330 1.82 -1.72 16.07
N GLU A 331 1.41 -2.98 16.03
CA GLU A 331 0.21 -3.52 16.71
C GLU A 331 0.20 -3.27 18.23
N GLU A 332 1.26 -3.69 18.93
CA GLU A 332 1.31 -3.55 20.40
C GLU A 332 1.34 -2.07 20.82
N TYR A 333 2.19 -1.26 20.18
CA TYR A 333 2.29 0.17 20.41
C TYR A 333 0.95 0.88 20.16
N ALA A 334 0.31 0.59 19.03
CA ALA A 334 -0.95 1.20 18.64
C ALA A 334 -2.08 0.86 19.61
N THR A 335 -2.13 -0.40 20.06
CA THR A 335 -3.11 -0.87 21.05
C THR A 335 -2.90 -0.18 22.40
N LEU A 336 -1.65 -0.09 22.86
CA LEU A 336 -1.30 0.51 24.14
C LEU A 336 -1.58 2.03 24.18
N HIS A 337 -1.35 2.73 23.06
CA HIS A 337 -1.48 4.20 22.98
C HIS A 337 -2.79 4.68 22.37
N GLY A 338 -3.72 3.77 22.06
CA GLY A 338 -5.05 4.13 21.57
C GLY A 338 -5.13 4.56 20.09
N TYR A 339 -4.13 4.20 19.27
CA TYR A 339 -4.14 4.43 17.82
C TYR A 339 -5.07 3.44 17.11
N ARG A 340 -6.38 3.70 17.18
CA ARG A 340 -7.41 2.84 16.61
C ARG A 340 -7.47 2.96 15.08
N THR A 341 -7.44 1.82 14.39
CA THR A 341 -7.58 1.74 12.94
C THR A 341 -8.30 0.47 12.50
N ASN A 342 -8.94 0.53 11.33
CA ASN A 342 -9.54 -0.62 10.64
C ASN A 342 -8.56 -1.32 9.67
N TRP A 343 -7.39 -0.74 9.43
CA TRP A 343 -6.49 -1.14 8.35
C TRP A 343 -5.05 -1.47 8.80
N GLY A 344 -4.55 -0.85 9.87
CA GLY A 344 -3.17 -1.01 10.34
C GLY A 344 -2.85 -2.33 11.06
N TYR A 345 -1.89 -2.30 11.99
CA TYR A 345 -1.43 -3.44 12.80
C TYR A 345 -0.69 -4.56 12.05
N TRP A 346 0.05 -4.24 10.99
CA TRP A 346 0.77 -5.25 10.18
C TRP A 346 2.23 -5.45 10.59
N ASN A 347 2.79 -4.57 11.41
CA ASN A 347 4.19 -4.63 11.85
C ASN A 347 5.16 -4.75 10.65
N LEU A 348 4.88 -4.04 9.56
CA LEU A 348 5.76 -3.95 8.38
C LEU A 348 6.76 -2.81 8.55
N ASN A 349 7.84 -2.81 7.78
CA ASN A 349 8.62 -1.56 7.63
C ASN A 349 7.70 -0.55 6.93
N ALA A 350 7.53 0.65 7.49
CA ALA A 350 6.57 1.62 6.96
C ALA A 350 6.84 2.03 5.50
N ARG A 351 8.09 1.93 5.03
CA ARG A 351 8.45 2.17 3.62
C ARG A 351 7.89 1.11 2.65
N GLN A 352 7.38 -0.03 3.15
CA GLN A 352 6.73 -1.05 2.32
C GLN A 352 5.33 -0.63 1.85
N TYR A 353 4.69 0.31 2.52
CA TYR A 353 3.45 0.93 2.05
C TYR A 353 3.74 1.90 0.91
N MET A 354 2.83 1.93 -0.06
CA MET A 354 3.03 2.56 -1.35
C MET A 354 1.84 3.45 -1.72
N THR A 355 2.04 4.76 -1.61
CA THR A 355 0.96 5.76 -1.66
C THR A 355 0.63 6.26 -3.06
N MET A 356 -0.58 6.79 -3.22
CA MET A 356 -1.05 7.40 -4.48
C MET A 356 -0.38 8.76 -4.74
N PHE A 357 -0.11 9.52 -3.69
CA PHE A 357 0.58 10.81 -3.73
C PHE A 357 1.68 10.86 -2.66
N PRO A 358 2.72 11.70 -2.79
CA PRO A 358 3.84 11.78 -1.85
C PRO A 358 3.48 12.57 -0.57
N HIS A 359 2.37 12.23 0.08
CA HIS A 359 1.85 12.93 1.27
C HIS A 359 2.29 12.31 2.61
N THR A 360 2.85 11.09 2.60
CA THR A 360 3.27 10.37 3.81
C THR A 360 4.71 9.88 3.64
N PRO A 361 5.73 10.66 4.06
CA PRO A 361 7.14 10.31 3.84
C PRO A 361 7.62 9.09 4.63
N ASP A 362 6.85 8.64 5.63
CA ASP A 362 7.05 7.33 6.27
C ASP A 362 6.87 6.15 5.28
N ASN A 363 6.14 6.38 4.19
CA ASN A 363 5.82 5.41 3.15
C ASN A 363 6.56 5.73 1.85
N SER A 364 6.57 4.77 0.92
CA SER A 364 7.08 5.00 -0.43
C SER A 364 6.01 5.63 -1.31
N PHE A 365 6.36 6.63 -2.11
CA PHE A 365 5.43 7.16 -3.12
C PHE A 365 5.41 6.24 -4.34
N MET A 366 4.26 5.63 -4.68
CA MET A 366 4.10 4.81 -5.89
C MET A 366 3.57 5.64 -7.06
N GLY A 367 2.51 6.41 -6.83
CA GLY A 367 1.89 7.23 -7.87
C GLY A 367 1.17 6.44 -8.95
N PHE A 368 0.97 7.11 -10.08
CA PHE A 368 0.31 6.63 -11.29
C PHE A 368 0.75 7.53 -12.46
N VAL A 369 0.22 7.30 -13.65
CA VAL A 369 0.55 8.08 -14.86
C VAL A 369 -0.65 8.91 -15.32
N SER A 370 -0.40 10.10 -15.86
CA SER A 370 -1.36 10.83 -16.70
C SER A 370 -0.87 10.85 -18.14
N GLU A 371 -1.80 11.02 -19.09
CA GLU A 371 -1.45 11.11 -20.50
C GLU A 371 -0.55 12.32 -20.77
N GLU A 372 0.59 12.07 -21.42
CA GLU A 372 1.53 13.10 -21.85
C GLU A 372 1.08 13.72 -23.18
N LEU A 373 1.08 15.04 -23.25
CA LEU A 373 0.81 15.80 -24.47
C LEU A 373 2.12 16.24 -25.12
N ASN A 374 2.22 16.12 -26.45
CA ASN A 374 3.33 16.68 -27.19
C ASN A 374 3.19 18.21 -27.36
N GLU A 375 4.27 18.89 -27.78
CA GLU A 375 4.30 20.35 -27.90
C GLU A 375 3.26 20.91 -28.90
N THR A 376 2.97 20.19 -29.98
CA THR A 376 1.95 20.58 -30.95
C THR A 376 0.55 20.49 -30.36
N GLU A 377 0.26 19.42 -29.60
CA GLU A 377 -1.00 19.23 -28.88
C GLU A 377 -1.18 20.31 -27.82
N LYS A 378 -0.13 20.62 -27.04
CA LYS A 378 -0.18 21.70 -26.04
C LYS A 378 -0.57 23.04 -26.65
N ARG A 379 0.10 23.42 -27.76
CA ARG A 379 -0.21 24.66 -28.49
C ARG A 379 -1.63 24.66 -29.04
N SER A 380 -2.06 23.55 -29.64
CA SER A 380 -3.42 23.39 -30.16
C SER A 380 -4.47 23.53 -29.07
N ILE A 381 -4.25 22.92 -27.90
CA ILE A 381 -5.14 23.04 -26.75
C ILE A 381 -5.21 24.49 -26.28
N GLN A 382 -4.07 25.16 -26.09
CA GLN A 382 -4.02 26.56 -25.67
C GLN A 382 -4.80 27.50 -26.61
N GLN A 383 -4.72 27.28 -27.92
CA GLN A 383 -5.42 28.08 -28.93
C GLN A 383 -6.93 27.81 -28.95
N ASN A 384 -7.35 26.58 -28.66
CA ASN A 384 -8.75 26.14 -28.78
C ASN A 384 -9.51 26.11 -27.44
N LYS A 385 -8.92 26.61 -26.34
CA LYS A 385 -9.59 26.70 -25.03
C LYS A 385 -10.80 27.63 -25.08
N VAL A 386 -11.92 27.16 -24.55
CA VAL A 386 -13.12 27.97 -24.32
C VAL A 386 -12.99 28.64 -22.94
N ASN A 387 -12.72 29.94 -22.92
CA ASN A 387 -12.45 30.68 -21.68
C ASN A 387 -13.63 30.72 -20.71
N SER A 388 -14.87 30.58 -21.19
CA SER A 388 -16.10 30.63 -20.40
C SER A 388 -16.70 29.25 -20.10
N MET A 389 -15.85 28.23 -19.90
CA MET A 389 -16.29 26.84 -19.70
C MET A 389 -15.65 26.22 -18.46
N ALA A 390 -16.49 25.71 -17.56
CA ALA A 390 -16.08 24.99 -16.36
C ALA A 390 -16.60 23.56 -16.35
N VAL A 391 -15.77 22.61 -15.91
CA VAL A 391 -16.14 21.21 -15.72
C VAL A 391 -16.04 20.86 -14.24
N VAL A 392 -17.11 20.28 -13.69
CA VAL A 392 -17.20 19.92 -12.29
C VAL A 392 -16.60 18.55 -12.02
N TYR A 393 -15.81 18.47 -10.95
CA TYR A 393 -15.31 17.23 -10.39
C TYR A 393 -16.30 16.64 -9.37
N GLY A 394 -17.26 15.87 -9.87
CA GLY A 394 -18.22 15.15 -9.04
C GLY A 394 -19.14 14.28 -9.87
N LYS A 395 -18.95 12.96 -9.83
CA LYS A 395 -19.65 12.00 -10.71
C LYS A 395 -20.95 11.44 -10.13
N GLU A 396 -21.24 11.72 -8.86
CA GLU A 396 -22.46 11.28 -8.18
C GLU A 396 -23.30 12.48 -7.75
N ALA A 397 -24.62 12.40 -7.90
CA ALA A 397 -25.54 13.49 -7.55
C ALA A 397 -25.42 13.94 -6.09
N SER A 398 -25.12 13.01 -5.17
CA SER A 398 -24.87 13.29 -3.75
C SER A 398 -23.76 14.33 -3.52
N MET A 399 -22.76 14.39 -4.40
CA MET A 399 -21.64 15.33 -4.30
C MET A 399 -22.04 16.78 -4.63
N TRP A 400 -23.17 16.97 -5.32
CA TRP A 400 -23.68 18.27 -5.76
C TRP A 400 -24.58 18.94 -4.72
N LYS A 401 -25.06 18.17 -3.73
CA LYS A 401 -25.98 18.66 -2.70
C LYS A 401 -25.35 19.79 -1.88
N GLY A 402 -26.04 20.93 -1.81
CA GLY A 402 -25.61 22.10 -1.02
C GLY A 402 -24.48 22.90 -1.67
N LYS A 403 -24.27 22.75 -2.99
CA LYS A 403 -23.23 23.44 -3.76
C LYS A 403 -23.80 24.57 -4.64
N GLU A 404 -25.11 24.79 -4.59
CA GLU A 404 -25.84 25.72 -5.45
C GLU A 404 -25.34 27.16 -5.32
N GLY A 405 -24.97 27.59 -4.10
CA GLY A 405 -24.56 28.96 -3.82
C GLY A 405 -23.36 29.42 -4.66
N PHE A 406 -22.22 28.73 -4.55
CA PHE A 406 -21.04 29.10 -5.33
C PHE A 406 -21.17 28.72 -6.82
N LEU A 407 -21.96 27.69 -7.16
CA LEU A 407 -22.25 27.36 -8.56
C LEU A 407 -23.04 28.46 -9.28
N GLN A 408 -23.95 29.14 -8.59
CA GLN A 408 -24.65 30.31 -9.13
C GLN A 408 -23.68 31.48 -9.39
N ILE A 409 -22.68 31.69 -8.52
CA ILE A 409 -21.63 32.70 -8.76
C ILE A 409 -20.82 32.32 -10.00
N LEU A 410 -20.36 31.07 -10.07
CA LEU A 410 -19.61 30.55 -11.22
C LEU A 410 -20.39 30.69 -12.54
N HIS A 411 -21.69 30.38 -12.52
CA HIS A 411 -22.55 30.41 -13.70
C HIS A 411 -22.68 31.80 -14.34
N ARG A 412 -22.45 32.88 -13.58
CA ARG A 412 -22.42 34.26 -14.13
C ARG A 412 -21.25 34.49 -15.10
N TYR A 413 -20.20 33.69 -15.01
CA TYR A 413 -18.97 33.84 -15.79
C TYR A 413 -18.73 32.70 -16.78
N MET A 414 -19.20 31.49 -16.46
CA MET A 414 -18.92 30.29 -17.24
C MET A 414 -20.12 29.37 -17.38
N GLU A 415 -20.19 28.64 -18.49
CA GLU A 415 -21.05 27.47 -18.62
C GLU A 415 -20.53 26.34 -17.71
N VAL A 416 -21.44 25.71 -16.95
CA VAL A 416 -21.10 24.66 -15.99
C VAL A 416 -21.43 23.29 -16.57
N HIS A 417 -20.42 22.44 -16.69
CA HIS A 417 -20.52 21.09 -17.25
C HIS A 417 -20.33 20.04 -16.17
N GLY A 418 -21.12 18.96 -16.22
CA GLY A 418 -21.03 17.82 -15.30
C GLY A 418 -20.86 16.49 -16.03
N THR A 419 -20.31 15.48 -15.34
CA THR A 419 -20.23 14.09 -15.83
C THR A 419 -20.87 13.13 -14.83
N VAL A 420 -22.12 13.44 -14.46
CA VAL A 420 -22.84 12.79 -13.37
C VAL A 420 -23.57 11.56 -13.90
N TYR A 421 -23.42 10.44 -13.21
CA TYR A 421 -24.19 9.24 -13.49
C TYR A 421 -25.69 9.46 -13.25
N TYR A 422 -26.53 8.95 -14.14
CA TYR A 422 -27.97 8.88 -13.96
C TYR A 422 -28.51 7.63 -14.64
N GLU A 423 -29.59 7.09 -14.09
CA GLU A 423 -30.36 6.03 -14.75
C GLU A 423 -31.30 6.69 -15.76
N THR A 424 -31.45 6.10 -16.95
CA THR A 424 -32.19 6.70 -18.07
C THR A 424 -33.63 7.12 -17.75
N GLN A 425 -34.21 6.60 -16.67
CA GLN A 425 -35.56 6.91 -16.22
C GLN A 425 -35.65 8.05 -15.20
N ARG A 426 -34.54 8.56 -14.66
CA ARG A 426 -34.52 9.66 -13.69
C ARG A 426 -33.38 10.63 -13.99
N PRO A 427 -33.67 11.89 -14.38
CA PRO A 427 -32.61 12.88 -14.56
C PRO A 427 -31.86 13.09 -13.24
N PRO A 428 -30.54 13.36 -13.29
CA PRO A 428 -29.74 13.53 -12.08
C PRO A 428 -30.15 14.79 -11.32
N GLU A 429 -30.10 14.73 -9.99
CA GLU A 429 -30.31 15.89 -9.11
C GLU A 429 -29.11 16.85 -9.21
N VAL A 430 -29.07 17.64 -10.27
CA VAL A 430 -28.10 18.73 -10.49
C VAL A 430 -28.84 20.02 -10.85
N PRO A 431 -28.26 21.21 -10.60
CA PRO A 431 -28.89 22.47 -10.95
C PRO A 431 -29.25 22.55 -12.45
N ALA A 432 -30.40 23.14 -12.78
CA ALA A 432 -30.95 23.14 -14.15
C ALA A 432 -30.04 23.80 -15.20
N PHE A 433 -29.17 24.73 -14.80
CA PHE A 433 -28.20 25.38 -15.69
C PHE A 433 -26.97 24.50 -16.02
N VAL A 434 -26.83 23.33 -15.38
CA VAL A 434 -25.69 22.43 -15.59
C VAL A 434 -25.91 21.59 -16.85
N LYS A 435 -24.96 21.67 -17.78
CA LYS A 435 -24.90 20.79 -18.95
C LYS A 435 -24.29 19.45 -18.53
N ASN A 436 -25.12 18.48 -18.17
CA ASN A 436 -24.64 17.14 -17.82
C ASN A 436 -24.39 16.28 -19.07
N HIS A 437 -23.21 15.67 -19.15
CA HIS A 437 -22.77 14.80 -20.25
C HIS A 437 -22.95 13.30 -19.93
N GLY A 438 -23.44 12.97 -18.73
CA GLY A 438 -23.42 11.60 -18.24
C GLY A 438 -22.00 11.10 -17.95
N LEU A 439 -21.84 9.80 -17.77
CA LEU A 439 -20.51 9.20 -17.66
C LEU A 439 -19.87 9.12 -19.04
N LEU A 440 -18.75 9.82 -19.18
CA LEU A 440 -17.99 9.83 -20.43
C LEU A 440 -16.91 8.74 -20.44
N PRO A 441 -16.70 8.07 -21.58
CA PRO A 441 -15.46 7.36 -21.87
C PRO A 441 -14.23 8.28 -21.72
N GLN A 442 -13.07 7.71 -21.42
CA GLN A 442 -11.87 8.50 -21.08
C GLN A 442 -11.44 9.48 -22.19
N ASN A 443 -11.51 9.08 -23.46
CA ASN A 443 -11.18 9.92 -24.61
C ASN A 443 -12.13 11.13 -24.72
N GLU A 444 -13.43 10.93 -24.48
CA GLU A 444 -14.42 12.00 -24.51
C GLU A 444 -14.25 12.95 -23.30
N LEU A 445 -13.96 12.40 -22.12
CA LEU A 445 -13.61 13.21 -20.95
C LEU A 445 -12.38 14.09 -21.22
N GLN A 446 -11.34 13.55 -21.84
CA GLN A 446 -10.16 14.33 -22.22
C GLN A 446 -10.49 15.41 -23.24
N GLN A 447 -11.32 15.13 -24.25
CA GLN A 447 -11.76 16.15 -25.20
C GLN A 447 -12.54 17.28 -24.51
N LEU A 448 -13.38 16.95 -23.53
CA LEU A 448 -14.08 17.92 -22.70
C LEU A 448 -13.10 18.78 -21.90
N LEU A 449 -12.12 18.16 -21.22
CA LEU A 449 -11.09 18.86 -20.46
C LEU A 449 -10.21 19.73 -21.35
N ARG A 450 -9.83 19.28 -22.56
CA ARG A 450 -9.06 20.07 -23.52
C ARG A 450 -9.76 21.37 -23.91
N LYS A 451 -11.10 21.40 -23.94
CA LYS A 451 -11.89 22.61 -24.20
C LYS A 451 -12.08 23.50 -22.97
N ALA A 452 -12.26 22.90 -21.79
CA ALA A 452 -12.62 23.62 -20.58
C ALA A 452 -11.50 24.52 -20.03
N LYS A 453 -11.85 25.72 -19.54
CA LYS A 453 -10.91 26.61 -18.85
C LYS A 453 -10.64 26.17 -17.43
N LEU A 454 -11.71 25.79 -16.74
CA LEU A 454 -11.75 25.54 -15.31
C LEU A 454 -12.16 24.10 -15.03
N PHE A 455 -11.44 23.44 -14.14
CA PHE A 455 -11.89 22.21 -13.49
C PHE A 455 -12.15 22.53 -12.02
N ILE A 456 -13.37 22.32 -11.53
CA ILE A 456 -13.77 22.74 -10.17
C ILE A 456 -14.05 21.56 -9.27
N GLY A 457 -13.33 21.49 -8.16
CA GLY A 457 -13.53 20.53 -7.08
C GLY A 457 -14.59 20.96 -6.07
N PHE A 458 -15.35 20.01 -5.53
CA PHE A 458 -16.40 20.26 -4.52
C PHE A 458 -15.99 19.93 -3.07
N GLY A 459 -14.76 19.46 -2.88
CA GLY A 459 -14.24 18.99 -1.60
C GLY A 459 -14.23 17.47 -1.45
N PHE A 460 -14.90 16.75 -2.35
CA PHE A 460 -14.87 15.29 -2.44
C PHE A 460 -14.99 14.87 -3.92
N PRO A 461 -14.32 13.79 -4.37
CA PRO A 461 -13.41 12.92 -3.62
C PRO A 461 -12.05 13.58 -3.30
N TYR A 462 -11.40 13.09 -2.25
CA TYR A 462 -10.07 13.52 -1.82
C TYR A 462 -8.98 12.87 -2.68
N GLU A 463 -7.94 13.65 -3.04
CA GLU A 463 -6.69 13.14 -3.60
C GLU A 463 -6.90 12.09 -4.72
N GLY A 464 -7.79 12.40 -5.66
CA GLY A 464 -8.03 11.57 -6.84
C GLY A 464 -7.16 11.98 -8.03
N PRO A 465 -7.09 11.15 -9.08
CA PRO A 465 -6.24 11.44 -10.25
C PRO A 465 -6.80 12.55 -11.18
N ALA A 466 -8.12 12.79 -11.15
CA ALA A 466 -8.78 13.65 -12.13
C ALA A 466 -8.30 15.11 -12.15
N PRO A 467 -7.97 15.77 -11.01
CA PRO A 467 -7.35 17.09 -11.03
C PRO A 467 -6.02 17.14 -11.80
N LEU A 468 -5.16 16.12 -11.67
CA LEU A 468 -3.92 16.06 -12.46
C LEU A 468 -4.21 15.86 -13.94
N GLU A 469 -5.19 15.03 -14.31
CA GLU A 469 -5.61 14.88 -15.71
C GLU A 469 -6.14 16.20 -16.29
N ALA A 470 -6.87 16.99 -15.50
CA ALA A 470 -7.37 18.29 -15.93
C ALA A 470 -6.25 19.33 -16.11
N ILE A 471 -5.31 19.41 -15.18
CA ILE A 471 -4.13 20.31 -15.27
C ILE A 471 -3.25 19.90 -16.47
N ALA A 472 -3.07 18.60 -16.68
CA ALA A 472 -2.36 18.06 -17.84
C ALA A 472 -3.04 18.39 -19.17
N ASN A 473 -4.34 18.69 -19.19
CA ASN A 473 -5.07 19.16 -20.36
C ASN A 473 -5.29 20.69 -20.37
N GLY A 474 -4.57 21.45 -19.53
CA GLY A 474 -4.55 22.91 -19.52
C GLY A 474 -5.74 23.57 -18.82
N CYS A 475 -6.45 22.86 -17.94
CA CYS A 475 -7.41 23.48 -17.04
C CYS A 475 -6.70 24.13 -15.85
N ILE A 476 -7.24 25.23 -15.33
CA ILE A 476 -6.96 25.66 -13.96
C ILE A 476 -7.83 24.80 -13.03
N PHE A 477 -7.25 24.24 -11.98
CA PHE A 477 -7.98 23.50 -10.95
C PHE A 477 -8.32 24.42 -9.78
N LEU A 478 -9.61 24.63 -9.55
CA LEU A 478 -10.12 25.35 -8.38
C LEU A 478 -10.61 24.34 -7.36
N GLN A 479 -10.12 24.45 -6.13
CA GLN A 479 -10.46 23.54 -5.04
C GLN A 479 -10.79 24.27 -3.74
N PRO A 480 -11.63 23.69 -2.89
CA PRO A 480 -11.92 24.27 -1.59
C PRO A 480 -10.74 24.12 -0.63
N LYS A 481 -10.51 25.18 0.15
CA LYS A 481 -9.71 25.16 1.37
C LYS A 481 -10.53 24.55 2.51
N PHE A 482 -9.91 23.73 3.35
CA PHE A 482 -10.52 23.18 4.55
C PHE A 482 -9.96 23.87 5.80
N HIS A 483 -10.85 24.47 6.58
CA HIS A 483 -10.52 25.07 7.85
C HIS A 483 -11.63 24.74 8.88
N PRO A 484 -11.34 23.91 9.90
CA PRO A 484 -10.06 23.21 10.13
C PRO A 484 -9.75 22.17 9.04
N PRO A 485 -8.48 21.76 8.87
CA PRO A 485 -8.10 20.64 8.02
C PRO A 485 -8.86 19.36 8.38
N HIS A 486 -9.16 18.53 7.39
CA HIS A 486 -9.85 17.25 7.61
C HIS A 486 -8.86 16.15 8.00
N SER A 487 -9.21 15.31 8.97
CA SER A 487 -8.39 14.18 9.42
C SER A 487 -9.26 13.05 9.96
N SER A 488 -8.62 11.96 10.39
CA SER A 488 -9.28 10.81 11.02
C SER A 488 -10.01 11.17 12.33
N LEU A 489 -9.69 12.32 12.93
CA LEU A 489 -10.27 12.79 14.18
C LEU A 489 -11.59 13.56 13.99
N ASN A 490 -11.74 14.28 12.88
CA ASN A 490 -12.86 15.22 12.70
C ASN A 490 -13.73 14.94 11.46
N HIS A 491 -13.37 14.00 10.58
CA HIS A 491 -14.09 13.77 9.33
C HIS A 491 -14.39 12.27 9.10
N GLU A 492 -15.64 11.94 8.77
CA GLU A 492 -16.13 10.56 8.68
C GLU A 492 -15.36 9.71 7.66
N PHE A 493 -15.07 10.25 6.48
CA PHE A 493 -14.30 9.54 5.44
C PHE A 493 -12.92 9.06 5.92
N PHE A 494 -12.24 9.83 6.78
CA PHE A 494 -10.92 9.49 7.27
C PHE A 494 -10.94 8.63 8.54
N ARG A 495 -12.12 8.45 9.16
CA ARG A 495 -12.27 7.69 10.40
C ARG A 495 -11.77 6.25 10.20
N GLY A 496 -10.90 5.80 11.10
CA GLY A 496 -10.33 4.46 11.09
C GLY A 496 -9.19 4.24 10.07
N LYS A 497 -8.84 5.22 9.23
CA LYS A 497 -7.62 5.14 8.40
C LYS A 497 -6.38 5.19 9.30
N PRO A 498 -5.28 4.48 8.96
CA PRO A 498 -4.13 4.30 9.83
C PRO A 498 -3.14 5.49 9.75
N THR A 499 -3.64 6.71 9.88
CA THR A 499 -2.86 7.95 9.79
C THR A 499 -3.54 9.09 10.55
N SER A 500 -2.71 9.94 11.17
CA SER A 500 -3.10 11.20 11.79
C SER A 500 -3.07 12.38 10.80
N ARG A 501 -2.65 12.16 9.56
CA ARG A 501 -2.44 13.20 8.56
C ARG A 501 -3.68 14.09 8.38
N GLU A 502 -3.40 15.38 8.33
CA GLU A 502 -4.39 16.42 8.09
C GLU A 502 -4.38 16.85 6.61
N VAL A 503 -5.57 17.08 6.07
CA VAL A 503 -5.81 17.44 4.68
C VAL A 503 -6.37 18.86 4.64
N SER A 504 -5.56 19.82 4.17
CA SER A 504 -5.89 21.26 4.15
C SER A 504 -6.75 21.71 2.97
N SER A 505 -6.86 20.88 1.94
CA SER A 505 -7.63 21.15 0.72
C SER A 505 -8.04 19.84 0.06
N GLN A 506 -8.92 19.87 -0.95
CA GLN A 506 -9.37 18.65 -1.62
C GLN A 506 -8.23 17.80 -2.19
N HIS A 507 -7.15 18.45 -2.64
CA HIS A 507 -5.99 17.80 -3.24
C HIS A 507 -4.69 18.50 -2.77
N PRO A 508 -4.16 18.18 -1.57
CA PRO A 508 -2.99 18.84 -1.00
C PRO A 508 -1.74 18.77 -1.88
N TYR A 509 -1.54 17.66 -2.62
CA TYR A 509 -0.43 17.58 -3.57
C TYR A 509 -0.52 18.67 -4.66
N ALA A 510 -1.71 18.95 -5.18
CA ALA A 510 -1.90 19.95 -6.23
C ALA A 510 -1.72 21.36 -5.65
N GLU A 511 -2.13 21.58 -4.40
CA GLU A 511 -1.87 22.82 -3.67
C GLU A 511 -0.37 23.07 -3.48
N GLN A 512 0.38 22.06 -3.00
CA GLN A 512 1.76 22.21 -2.54
C GLN A 512 2.80 22.11 -3.67
N TYR A 513 2.64 21.15 -4.59
CA TYR A 513 3.66 20.83 -5.60
C TYR A 513 3.37 21.43 -6.98
N ILE A 514 2.15 21.92 -7.21
CA ILE A 514 1.78 22.60 -8.47
C ILE A 514 1.48 24.08 -8.20
N GLY A 515 0.51 24.36 -7.32
CA GLY A 515 0.17 25.71 -6.90
C GLY A 515 -0.30 26.62 -8.05
N ARG A 516 -0.30 27.93 -7.80
CA ARG A 516 -0.70 28.95 -8.79
C ARG A 516 0.33 29.01 -9.93
N PRO A 517 -0.10 29.27 -11.18
CA PRO A 517 -1.46 29.62 -11.60
C PRO A 517 -2.37 28.42 -11.91
N HIS A 518 -1.84 27.20 -11.95
CA HIS A 518 -2.60 26.00 -12.35
C HIS A 518 -3.58 25.52 -11.28
N VAL A 519 -3.32 25.81 -10.01
CA VAL A 519 -4.14 25.40 -8.87
C VAL A 519 -4.46 26.61 -8.01
N MET A 520 -5.75 26.80 -7.71
CA MET A 520 -6.23 27.82 -6.81
C MET A 520 -7.02 27.16 -5.68
N THR A 521 -6.56 27.37 -4.44
CA THR A 521 -7.21 26.89 -3.22
C THR A 521 -7.90 28.07 -2.54
N VAL A 522 -9.22 28.02 -2.39
CA VAL A 522 -10.01 29.15 -1.85
C VAL A 522 -11.10 28.67 -0.91
N ASP A 523 -11.52 29.51 0.03
CA ASP A 523 -12.68 29.20 0.89
C ASP A 523 -13.99 29.40 0.11
N TYR A 524 -14.71 28.31 -0.15
CA TYR A 524 -15.98 28.36 -0.90
C TYR A 524 -17.11 28.97 -0.09
N ASN A 525 -16.99 29.06 1.24
CA ASN A 525 -17.97 29.73 2.08
C ASN A 525 -17.84 31.26 2.00
N ASN A 526 -16.67 31.76 1.59
CA ASN A 526 -16.43 33.17 1.35
C ASN A 526 -16.76 33.55 -0.09
N SER A 527 -18.00 34.00 -0.31
CA SER A 527 -18.49 34.34 -1.67
C SER A 527 -17.68 35.44 -2.36
N LEU A 528 -17.09 36.39 -1.61
CA LEU A 528 -16.25 37.45 -2.16
C LEU A 528 -14.89 36.90 -2.65
N GLU A 529 -14.27 36.04 -1.85
CA GLU A 529 -13.03 35.35 -2.22
C GLU A 529 -13.26 34.46 -3.44
N PHE A 530 -14.36 33.70 -3.46
CA PHE A 530 -14.73 32.84 -4.58
C PHE A 530 -14.96 33.66 -5.87
N ASP A 531 -15.75 34.74 -5.82
CA ASP A 531 -15.98 35.62 -6.99
C ASP A 531 -14.67 36.24 -7.50
N SER A 532 -13.81 36.70 -6.58
CA SER A 532 -12.49 37.25 -6.91
C SER A 532 -11.62 36.20 -7.61
N ALA A 533 -11.60 34.97 -7.10
CA ALA A 533 -10.87 33.86 -7.71
C ALA A 533 -11.36 33.56 -9.14
N ILE A 534 -12.68 33.53 -9.38
CA ILE A 534 -13.20 33.33 -10.74
C ILE A 534 -12.77 34.47 -11.68
N ARG A 535 -12.80 35.73 -11.23
CA ARG A 535 -12.31 36.87 -12.04
C ARG A 535 -10.82 36.75 -12.36
N GLU A 536 -10.01 36.28 -11.42
CA GLU A 536 -8.59 36.00 -11.64
C GLU A 536 -8.39 34.87 -12.66
N ILE A 537 -9.13 33.76 -12.54
CA ILE A 537 -9.11 32.62 -13.47
C ILE A 537 -9.44 33.06 -14.90
N MET A 538 -10.46 33.92 -15.07
CA MET A 538 -10.86 34.43 -16.38
C MET A 538 -9.73 35.20 -17.10
N ARG A 539 -8.85 35.87 -16.33
CA ARG A 539 -7.72 36.64 -16.87
C ARG A 539 -6.44 35.82 -17.01
N THR A 540 -6.33 34.72 -16.26
CA THR A 540 -5.13 33.91 -16.20
C THR A 540 -5.00 33.02 -17.43
N LYS A 541 -3.80 32.93 -18.01
CA LYS A 541 -3.47 31.95 -19.06
C LYS A 541 -2.54 30.90 -18.47
N VAL A 542 -2.83 29.63 -18.74
CA VAL A 542 -2.00 28.51 -18.29
C VAL A 542 -1.64 27.63 -19.47
N GLU A 543 -0.48 27.00 -19.38
CA GLU A 543 -0.07 25.95 -20.30
C GLU A 543 -0.42 24.58 -19.70
N PRO A 544 -0.79 23.57 -20.52
CA PRO A 544 -0.95 22.20 -20.03
C PRO A 544 0.31 21.74 -19.32
N TYR A 545 0.16 21.25 -18.08
CA TYR A 545 1.28 20.94 -17.20
C TYR A 545 1.09 19.57 -16.54
N LEU A 546 2.15 18.77 -16.55
CA LEU A 546 2.19 17.47 -15.90
C LEU A 546 3.53 17.34 -15.15
N PRO A 547 3.53 17.19 -13.82
CA PRO A 547 4.76 16.93 -13.09
C PRO A 547 5.42 15.64 -13.56
N TYR A 548 6.76 15.65 -13.66
CA TYR A 548 7.54 14.53 -14.23
C TYR A 548 7.23 13.19 -13.58
N GLU A 549 7.04 13.13 -12.26
CA GLU A 549 6.74 11.90 -11.52
C GLU A 549 5.40 11.23 -11.86
N TYR A 550 4.50 11.92 -12.58
CA TYR A 550 3.26 11.37 -13.13
C TYR A 550 3.32 11.13 -14.65
N THR A 551 4.51 11.20 -15.25
CA THR A 551 4.76 10.75 -16.64
C THR A 551 5.07 9.26 -16.68
N CYS A 552 5.00 8.62 -17.85
CA CYS A 552 5.42 7.23 -18.01
C CYS A 552 6.89 7.06 -17.58
N GLU A 553 7.77 7.97 -18.02
CA GLU A 553 9.20 7.93 -17.72
C GLU A 553 9.48 8.11 -16.23
N GLY A 554 8.84 9.09 -15.59
CA GLY A 554 9.00 9.34 -14.15
C GLY A 554 8.53 8.15 -13.31
N MET A 555 7.44 7.49 -13.68
CA MET A 555 7.02 6.27 -12.98
C MET A 555 7.98 5.10 -13.21
N LEU A 556 8.46 4.88 -14.45
CA LEU A 556 9.47 3.85 -14.73
C LEU A 556 10.75 4.07 -13.91
N GLU A 557 11.24 5.30 -13.86
CA GLU A 557 12.44 5.67 -13.08
C GLU A 557 12.26 5.36 -11.60
N ARG A 558 11.14 5.79 -11.01
CA ARG A 558 10.84 5.57 -9.59
C ARG A 558 10.71 4.09 -9.24
N VAL A 559 9.92 3.35 -10.03
CA VAL A 559 9.70 1.91 -9.81
C VAL A 559 10.99 1.13 -10.04
N HIS A 560 11.79 1.51 -11.04
CA HIS A 560 13.12 0.95 -11.27
C HIS A 560 14.01 1.07 -10.03
N SER A 561 14.16 2.28 -9.48
CA SER A 561 15.00 2.52 -8.31
C SER A 561 14.53 1.73 -7.08
N TYR A 562 13.22 1.63 -6.83
CA TYR A 562 12.70 0.80 -5.74
C TYR A 562 13.08 -0.68 -5.91
N ILE A 563 12.92 -1.25 -7.11
CA ILE A 563 13.20 -2.68 -7.34
C ILE A 563 14.71 -2.98 -7.23
N GLN A 564 15.56 -2.04 -7.63
CA GLN A 564 17.01 -2.24 -7.55
C GLN A 564 17.56 -2.05 -6.13
N HIS A 565 17.04 -1.09 -5.37
CA HIS A 565 17.72 -0.61 -4.17
C HIS A 565 16.93 -0.74 -2.87
N GLN A 566 15.60 -0.81 -2.93
CA GLN A 566 14.78 -0.93 -1.73
C GLN A 566 14.66 -2.39 -1.29
N ASP A 567 15.64 -2.85 -0.50
CA ASP A 567 15.67 -4.19 0.09
C ASP A 567 15.33 -4.16 1.59
N PHE A 568 14.34 -4.97 1.99
CA PHE A 568 13.94 -5.15 3.39
C PHE A 568 14.22 -6.57 3.90
N CYS A 569 14.75 -7.45 3.05
CA CYS A 569 15.04 -8.85 3.37
C CYS A 569 16.50 -9.05 3.75
N ALA A 570 17.40 -8.15 3.34
CA ALA A 570 18.77 -8.13 3.84
C ALA A 570 18.78 -7.89 5.36
N PRO A 571 19.58 -8.63 6.14
CA PRO A 571 19.72 -8.36 7.56
C PRO A 571 20.28 -6.96 7.76
N GLU A 572 19.55 -6.13 8.51
CA GLU A 572 20.02 -4.79 8.84
C GLU A 572 21.18 -4.91 9.84
N SER A 573 22.41 -4.67 9.38
CA SER A 573 23.56 -4.60 10.29
C SER A 573 23.36 -3.49 11.32
N PRO A 574 23.52 -3.77 12.63
CA PRO A 574 23.44 -2.75 13.66
C PRO A 574 24.44 -1.63 13.35
N PHE A 575 23.95 -0.38 13.31
CA PHE A 575 24.84 0.77 13.25
C PHE A 575 25.43 0.96 14.65
N ILE A 576 26.74 0.74 14.80
CA ILE A 576 27.46 0.96 16.04
C ILE A 576 28.32 2.22 15.85
N PRO A 577 27.95 3.37 16.46
CA PRO A 577 28.78 4.56 16.46
C PRO A 577 30.11 4.26 17.20
N ALA A 578 31.21 4.82 16.70
CA ALA A 578 32.59 4.37 16.98
C ALA A 578 33.09 4.58 18.43
N ASN A 579 32.25 4.91 19.40
CA ASN A 579 32.64 5.00 20.81
C ASN A 579 32.35 3.74 21.65
N LEU A 580 31.80 2.68 21.05
CA LEU A 580 31.63 1.37 21.70
C LEU A 580 32.74 0.34 21.35
N SER A 581 33.63 0.64 20.41
CA SER A 581 34.79 -0.20 20.07
C SER A 581 36.04 0.15 20.89
N ARG A 582 35.90 0.33 22.22
CA ARG A 582 37.07 0.43 23.11
C ARG A 582 37.64 -0.91 23.56
N GLN A 583 37.15 -2.04 23.04
CA GLN A 583 37.77 -3.34 23.25
C GLN A 583 37.83 -4.14 21.94
N GLY A 584 39.03 -4.21 21.37
CA GLY A 584 39.55 -5.33 20.60
C GLY A 584 38.79 -5.77 19.34
N SER A 585 39.07 -5.14 18.19
CA SER A 585 39.11 -5.87 16.92
C SER A 585 40.20 -5.31 16.01
N SER A 586 41.12 -6.18 15.60
CA SER A 586 42.35 -5.86 14.89
C SER A 586 42.20 -5.87 13.36
N SER A 587 41.04 -5.44 12.84
CA SER A 587 40.85 -5.27 11.39
C SER A 587 39.66 -4.36 11.09
N GLY A 588 39.91 -3.07 10.82
CA GLY A 588 38.88 -2.13 10.36
C GLY A 588 39.31 -0.68 10.51
N SER A 589 39.15 0.10 9.44
CA SER A 589 39.58 1.50 9.28
C SER A 589 39.33 2.37 10.51
N ARG A 590 40.38 3.07 11.00
CA ARG A 590 40.25 4.09 12.06
C ARG A 590 39.45 5.26 11.54
N ILE A 591 38.22 5.44 12.03
CA ILE A 591 37.42 6.65 11.79
C ILE A 591 37.93 7.73 12.76
N THR A 592 38.77 8.64 12.28
CA THR A 592 39.23 9.82 13.04
C THR A 592 38.49 11.05 12.54
N GLY A 593 37.31 11.35 13.09
CA GLY A 593 36.54 12.56 12.76
C GLY A 593 35.08 12.51 13.25
N PRO A 594 34.38 13.66 13.32
CA PRO A 594 32.95 13.70 13.63
C PRO A 594 32.12 13.05 12.51
N LEU A 595 31.08 12.30 12.87
CA LEU A 595 30.18 11.66 11.90
C LEU A 595 29.32 12.67 11.11
N PHE A 596 28.96 13.78 11.76
CA PHE A 596 28.09 14.81 11.22
C PHE A 596 28.86 16.13 11.11
N VAL A 597 28.74 16.80 9.97
CA VAL A 597 29.42 18.07 9.70
C VAL A 597 28.43 19.11 9.17
N PRO A 598 28.59 20.41 9.50
CA PRO A 598 27.74 21.47 8.96
C PRO A 598 27.78 21.52 7.44
N LEU A 599 26.63 21.69 6.81
CA LEU A 599 26.54 21.87 5.36
C LEU A 599 26.70 23.36 4.99
N PRO A 600 27.37 23.68 3.87
CA PRO A 600 27.50 25.05 3.41
C PRO A 600 26.13 25.70 3.22
N ASN A 601 25.96 26.93 3.71
CA ASN A 601 24.74 27.74 3.58
C ASN A 601 23.45 27.07 4.10
N SER A 602 23.56 26.17 5.08
CA SER A 602 22.42 25.50 5.70
C SER A 602 22.64 25.32 7.19
N THR A 603 21.55 25.31 7.98
CA THR A 603 21.57 24.89 9.38
C THR A 603 21.55 23.36 9.52
N ALA A 604 21.46 22.62 8.42
CA ALA A 604 21.47 21.17 8.41
C ALA A 604 22.90 20.62 8.55
N LEU A 605 23.01 19.48 9.23
CA LEU A 605 24.24 18.68 9.22
C LEU A 605 24.16 17.60 8.14
N GLY A 606 25.28 17.33 7.49
CA GLY A 606 25.45 16.24 6.54
C GLY A 606 26.33 15.13 7.11
N TRP A 607 26.31 13.97 6.45
CA TRP A 607 27.27 12.92 6.74
C TRP A 607 28.68 13.35 6.31
N ALA A 608 29.67 13.15 7.17
CA ALA A 608 31.04 13.56 6.90
C ALA A 608 31.65 12.75 5.72
N SER A 609 32.17 13.46 4.71
CA SER A 609 32.71 12.85 3.48
C SER A 609 33.98 12.03 3.69
N ASN A 610 34.70 12.28 4.79
CA ASN A 610 35.90 11.53 5.20
C ASN A 610 35.56 10.24 5.99
N VAL A 611 34.28 10.01 6.32
CA VAL A 611 33.83 8.80 7.02
C VAL A 611 33.13 7.89 6.02
N THR A 612 33.66 6.68 5.85
CA THR A 612 33.04 5.66 5.00
C THR A 612 31.62 5.35 5.49
N ALA A 613 30.62 5.71 4.69
CA ALA A 613 29.23 5.43 4.98
C ALA A 613 28.93 3.92 4.84
N PRO A 614 28.16 3.32 5.76
CA PRO A 614 27.63 1.98 5.55
C PRO A 614 26.74 1.92 4.30
N PRO A 615 26.71 0.78 3.58
CA PRO A 615 25.79 0.60 2.46
C PRO A 615 24.33 0.83 2.90
N ALA A 616 23.66 1.78 2.25
CA ALA A 616 22.28 2.15 2.52
C ALA A 616 21.66 2.78 1.28
N TRP A 617 20.34 2.62 1.14
CA TRP A 617 19.56 3.35 0.15
C TRP A 617 18.31 3.97 0.81
N PRO A 618 18.07 5.29 0.66
CA PRO A 618 18.94 6.29 0.01
C PRO A 618 20.35 6.40 0.62
N PRO A 619 21.37 6.80 -0.16
CA PRO A 619 22.73 6.92 0.34
C PRO A 619 22.82 7.98 1.45
N LEU A 620 23.68 7.74 2.44
CA LEU A 620 23.89 8.66 3.56
C LEU A 620 24.42 10.05 3.15
N SER A 621 25.01 10.18 1.96
CA SER A 621 25.37 11.48 1.38
C SER A 621 24.16 12.41 1.21
N SER A 622 22.95 11.86 1.07
CA SER A 622 21.72 12.63 0.96
C SER A 622 21.17 13.12 2.31
N LEU A 623 21.70 12.64 3.44
CA LEU A 623 21.22 13.03 4.77
C LEU A 623 21.39 14.55 5.01
N ARG A 624 20.32 15.17 5.47
CA ARG A 624 20.23 16.55 5.96
C ARG A 624 19.60 16.49 7.34
N LEU A 625 20.41 16.35 8.38
CA LEU A 625 19.96 16.25 9.76
C LEU A 625 19.54 17.65 10.27
N LEU A 626 18.29 17.76 10.70
CA LEU A 626 17.68 18.97 11.24
C LEU A 626 17.09 18.72 12.63
N VAL A 627 16.74 19.82 13.32
CA VAL A 627 16.00 19.80 14.59
C VAL A 627 14.64 20.45 14.36
N SER A 628 13.56 19.78 14.75
CA SER A 628 12.22 20.37 14.71
C SER A 628 12.01 21.41 15.82
N GLN A 629 11.05 22.31 15.62
CA GLN A 629 10.52 23.12 16.72
C GLN A 629 9.62 22.28 17.64
N GLU A 630 9.34 22.79 18.84
CA GLU A 630 8.33 22.18 19.72
C GLU A 630 6.95 22.27 19.04
N GLY A 631 6.18 21.18 19.10
CA GLY A 631 4.92 21.07 18.37
C GLY A 631 5.06 20.86 16.85
N GLN A 632 6.27 20.75 16.32
CA GLN A 632 6.53 20.50 14.90
C GLN A 632 7.01 19.06 14.66
N SER A 633 6.45 18.42 13.64
CA SER A 633 6.84 17.08 13.18
C SER A 633 8.09 17.12 12.29
N CYS A 634 8.70 15.96 12.02
CA CYS A 634 9.80 15.90 11.07
C CYS A 634 9.34 16.09 9.61
N VAL A 635 8.09 15.77 9.29
CA VAL A 635 7.48 16.11 7.99
C VAL A 635 7.55 17.61 7.76
N GLU A 636 7.07 18.40 8.71
CA GLU A 636 7.02 19.86 8.61
C GLU A 636 8.41 20.47 8.67
N ALA A 637 9.28 20.02 9.58
CA ALA A 637 10.64 20.56 9.72
C ALA A 637 11.46 20.37 8.43
N CYS A 638 11.40 19.19 7.81
CA CYS A 638 12.07 18.95 6.53
C CYS A 638 11.45 19.79 5.41
N HIS A 639 10.11 19.82 5.32
CA HIS A 639 9.40 20.56 4.28
C HIS A 639 9.68 22.08 4.33
N SER A 640 9.66 22.69 5.52
CA SER A 640 10.01 24.10 5.72
C SER A 640 11.43 24.44 5.28
N ALA A 641 12.34 23.45 5.27
CA ALA A 641 13.71 23.58 4.79
C ALA A 641 13.90 23.12 3.33
N SER A 642 12.81 22.93 2.57
CA SER A 642 12.84 22.44 1.18
C SER A 642 13.47 21.04 1.02
N PHE A 643 13.27 20.18 2.01
CA PHE A 643 13.64 18.78 2.01
C PHE A 643 12.42 17.89 2.25
N ILE A 644 12.61 16.58 2.12
CA ILE A 644 11.62 15.57 2.53
C ILE A 644 12.21 14.72 3.66
N CYS A 645 11.40 14.31 4.64
CA CYS A 645 11.85 13.40 5.68
C CYS A 645 12.20 12.02 5.09
N GLU A 646 13.31 11.41 5.51
CA GLU A 646 13.78 10.11 5.06
C GLU A 646 13.83 9.11 6.23
N PRO A 647 12.81 8.26 6.40
CA PRO A 647 12.74 7.38 7.55
C PRO A 647 13.83 6.29 7.56
N ALA A 648 14.44 5.96 6.40
CA ALA A 648 15.55 5.02 6.34
C ALA A 648 16.80 5.49 7.11
N HIS A 649 16.91 6.81 7.33
CA HIS A 649 18.08 7.41 7.95
C HIS A 649 17.97 7.54 9.47
N PHE A 650 16.79 7.31 10.07
CA PHE A 650 16.61 7.40 11.53
C PHE A 650 17.61 6.52 12.30
N ARG A 651 17.89 5.30 11.81
CA ARG A 651 18.84 4.38 12.45
C ARG A 651 20.26 4.94 12.56
N PHE A 652 20.65 5.87 11.69
CA PHE A 652 21.98 6.48 11.68
C PHE A 652 22.08 7.73 12.56
N ILE A 653 20.94 8.33 12.93
CA ILE A 653 20.88 9.52 13.78
C ILE A 653 20.40 9.20 15.21
N ASN A 654 19.99 7.96 15.47
CA ASN A 654 19.53 7.50 16.78
C ASN A 654 20.71 7.17 17.72
N ASN A 655 21.59 8.14 17.97
CA ASN A 655 22.79 7.99 18.81
C ASN A 655 23.27 9.31 19.41
N LYS A 656 24.22 9.22 20.35
CA LYS A 656 24.81 10.38 21.03
C LYS A 656 25.60 11.31 20.10
N ASP A 657 26.25 10.77 19.07
CA ASP A 657 27.05 11.59 18.14
C ASP A 657 26.16 12.54 17.33
N ALA A 658 24.94 12.12 16.97
CA ALA A 658 23.95 12.99 16.32
C ALA A 658 23.47 14.11 17.24
N LEU A 659 23.22 13.81 18.53
CA LEU A 659 22.86 14.80 19.55
C LEU A 659 24.00 15.81 19.75
N HIS A 660 25.24 15.33 19.89
CA HIS A 660 26.42 16.18 20.02
C HIS A 660 26.68 17.04 18.79
N GLY A 661 26.53 16.47 17.58
CA GLY A 661 26.69 17.21 16.32
C GLY A 661 25.70 18.37 16.21
N LEU A 662 24.48 18.21 16.74
CA LEU A 662 23.45 19.24 16.81
C LEU A 662 23.59 20.18 18.02
N GLU A 663 24.72 20.12 18.73
CA GLU A 663 25.01 20.92 19.92
C GLU A 663 23.96 20.76 21.05
N VAL A 664 23.29 19.61 21.10
CA VAL A 664 22.29 19.30 22.12
C VAL A 664 22.99 18.86 23.41
N GLN A 665 22.71 19.57 24.51
CA GLN A 665 23.19 19.21 25.84
C GLN A 665 22.16 18.34 26.55
N CYS A 666 22.53 17.07 26.78
CA CYS A 666 21.71 16.10 27.49
C CYS A 666 22.32 15.80 28.86
N GLU A 667 21.55 15.95 29.93
CA GLU A 667 21.95 15.47 31.27
C GLU A 667 21.70 13.97 31.39
N VAL A 668 20.59 13.49 30.82
CA VAL A 668 20.21 12.08 30.77
C VAL A 668 19.89 11.68 29.32
N VAL A 669 20.37 10.50 28.92
CA VAL A 669 20.06 9.88 27.62
C VAL A 669 19.47 8.51 27.85
N ASP A 670 18.18 8.36 27.58
CA ASP A 670 17.44 7.11 27.76
C ASP A 670 16.98 6.51 26.43
N SER A 671 16.74 5.20 26.41
CA SER A 671 16.20 4.50 25.25
C SER A 671 14.81 3.93 25.54
N GLU A 672 13.82 4.42 24.81
CA GLU A 672 12.39 4.16 25.05
C GLU A 672 11.65 3.77 23.77
N ILE A 673 10.44 3.21 23.93
CA ILE A 673 9.54 2.83 22.84
C ILE A 673 8.53 3.96 22.64
N ASN A 674 8.79 4.87 21.70
CA ASN A 674 7.89 5.99 21.40
C ASN A 674 8.13 6.52 19.99
N HIS A 675 7.08 6.63 19.16
CA HIS A 675 7.20 7.05 17.75
C HIS A 675 7.72 8.48 17.54
N ILE A 676 7.76 9.31 18.59
CA ILE A 676 8.33 10.66 18.54
C ILE A 676 9.88 10.65 18.58
N LEU A 677 10.51 9.58 19.03
CA LEU A 677 11.97 9.51 19.20
C LEU A 677 12.71 9.22 17.87
N PRO A 678 13.97 9.68 17.69
CA PRO A 678 14.81 10.39 18.66
C PRO A 678 14.43 11.87 18.83
N ALA A 679 14.44 12.33 20.09
CA ALA A 679 14.01 13.68 20.45
C ALA A 679 14.65 14.15 21.77
N PHE A 680 14.59 15.45 22.06
CA PHE A 680 15.11 16.02 23.31
C PHE A 680 14.23 17.15 23.84
N SER A 681 14.23 17.33 25.15
CA SER A 681 13.56 18.45 25.82
C SER A 681 14.58 19.53 26.17
N VAL A 682 14.37 20.74 25.66
CA VAL A 682 15.25 21.89 25.98
C VAL A 682 15.15 22.25 27.46
N VAL A 683 13.94 22.22 28.01
CA VAL A 683 13.66 22.62 29.39
C VAL A 683 14.22 21.62 30.40
N ARG A 684 14.07 20.33 30.13
CA ARG A 684 14.50 19.27 31.07
C ARG A 684 15.90 18.72 30.78
N ARG A 685 16.50 19.06 29.64
CA ARG A 685 17.78 18.50 29.17
C ARG A 685 17.78 16.96 29.12
N GLU A 686 16.61 16.38 28.88
CA GLU A 686 16.38 14.95 28.69
C GLU A 686 16.44 14.63 27.20
N CYS A 687 17.18 13.59 26.82
CA CYS A 687 17.27 13.11 25.45
C CYS A 687 16.81 11.66 25.35
N GLY A 688 15.89 11.38 24.43
CA GLY A 688 15.36 10.05 24.19
C GLY A 688 15.83 9.49 22.86
N LEU A 689 16.32 8.25 22.89
CA LEU A 689 16.62 7.43 21.72
C LEU A 689 15.53 6.37 21.52
N GLN A 690 15.21 6.05 20.27
CA GLN A 690 14.26 4.99 19.94
C GLN A 690 14.84 3.61 20.26
N ARG A 691 14.05 2.76 20.92
CA ARG A 691 14.39 1.34 21.17
C ARG A 691 13.77 0.38 20.15
N GLU A 692 12.62 0.71 19.60
CA GLU A 692 11.88 -0.12 18.64
C GLU A 692 12.00 0.47 17.22
N PRO A 693 12.81 -0.13 16.32
CA PRO A 693 13.07 0.42 14.99
C PRO A 693 11.81 0.59 14.11
N LEU A 694 10.77 -0.23 14.31
CA LEU A 694 9.51 -0.10 13.57
C LEU A 694 8.71 1.16 13.94
N LEU A 695 9.10 1.87 15.00
CA LEU A 695 8.47 3.12 15.45
C LEU A 695 9.23 4.38 15.02
N PHE A 696 10.33 4.28 14.28
CA PHE A 696 10.88 5.46 13.63
C PHE A 696 9.82 6.09 12.72
N SER A 697 9.53 7.38 12.94
CA SER A 697 8.43 8.05 12.26
C SER A 697 8.77 9.50 11.89
N CYS A 698 8.52 9.88 10.64
CA CYS A 698 8.50 11.26 10.20
C CYS A 698 7.30 12.01 10.78
N ALA A 699 6.13 11.35 10.82
CA ALA A 699 4.93 11.87 11.44
C ALA A 699 5.03 11.96 12.97
N GLY A 700 4.09 12.69 13.57
CA GLY A 700 4.03 12.92 15.02
C GLY A 700 4.87 14.12 15.49
N HIS A 701 4.31 14.85 16.44
CA HIS A 701 4.96 15.97 17.11
C HIS A 701 4.70 15.90 18.62
N SER A 702 5.47 16.66 19.40
CA SER A 702 5.24 16.80 20.83
C SER A 702 5.41 18.26 21.22
N PRO A 703 4.53 18.82 22.07
CA PRO A 703 4.72 20.16 22.62
C PRO A 703 5.88 20.22 23.61
N LYS A 704 6.43 19.08 24.05
CA LYS A 704 7.50 18.99 25.06
C LYS A 704 8.88 18.72 24.48
N TYR A 705 8.94 18.17 23.27
CA TYR A 705 10.17 17.65 22.67
C TYR A 705 10.41 18.27 21.30
N ARG A 706 11.67 18.58 21.03
CA ARG A 706 12.21 18.83 19.69
C ARG A 706 12.75 17.53 19.14
N ARG A 707 12.50 17.25 17.86
CA ARG A 707 12.85 15.97 17.23
C ARG A 707 14.12 16.10 16.41
N LEU A 708 14.93 15.04 16.38
CA LEU A 708 16.03 14.91 15.43
C LEU A 708 15.44 14.36 14.14
N CYS A 709 15.48 15.17 13.08
CA CYS A 709 14.78 14.90 11.84
C CYS A 709 15.77 14.56 10.72
N PRO A 710 15.76 13.31 10.23
CA PRO A 710 16.56 12.94 9.07
C PRO A 710 15.82 13.40 7.82
N CYS A 711 16.30 14.46 7.18
CA CYS A 711 15.77 14.90 5.91
C CYS A 711 16.70 14.46 4.77
N ARG A 712 16.20 14.54 3.54
CA ARG A 712 17.01 14.38 2.32
C ARG A 712 16.60 15.36 1.24
N ASP A 713 17.51 15.60 0.32
CA ASP A 713 17.19 16.24 -0.95
C ASP A 713 16.33 15.33 -1.85
N PHE A 714 15.77 15.93 -2.88
CA PHE A 714 15.01 15.23 -3.91
C PHE A 714 15.27 15.84 -5.29
N ARG A 715 15.00 15.06 -6.33
CA ARG A 715 15.09 15.50 -7.72
C ARG A 715 13.85 16.32 -8.06
N HIS A 716 14.05 17.42 -8.76
CA HIS A 716 12.94 18.27 -9.18
C HIS A 716 11.93 17.47 -10.03
N GLY A 717 10.67 17.47 -9.61
CA GLY A 717 9.60 16.69 -10.25
C GLY A 717 9.65 15.18 -10.00
N GLN A 718 10.52 14.68 -9.10
CA GLN A 718 10.59 13.28 -8.68
C GLN A 718 10.94 13.20 -7.18
N VAL A 719 9.95 13.43 -6.31
CA VAL A 719 10.19 13.57 -4.87
C VAL A 719 10.62 12.26 -4.20
N ALA A 720 10.25 11.12 -4.81
CA ALA A 720 10.65 9.78 -4.37
C ALA A 720 12.17 9.54 -4.37
N LEU A 721 12.93 10.27 -5.20
CA LEU A 721 14.36 10.02 -5.40
C LEU A 721 15.20 11.24 -4.99
N CYS A 722 16.23 11.01 -4.19
CA CYS A 722 17.32 11.97 -3.99
C CYS A 722 18.15 12.14 -5.27
N ARG A 723 19.02 13.16 -5.32
CA ARG A 723 19.89 13.39 -6.49
C ARG A 723 20.79 12.19 -6.80
N ASP A 724 21.23 11.48 -5.77
CA ASP A 724 22.15 10.35 -5.87
C ASP A 724 21.43 8.97 -5.74
N CYS A 725 20.13 8.92 -6.01
CA CYS A 725 19.31 7.72 -5.78
C CYS A 725 19.04 6.84 -7.02
N LEU A 726 19.49 7.26 -8.21
CA LEU A 726 19.27 6.57 -9.49
C LEU A 726 20.42 5.62 -9.87
#